data_AF-A0A842W825-F1
#
_entry.id   AF-A0A842W825-F1
#
_cell.length_a   1.000
_cell.length_b   1.000
_cell.length_c   1.000
_cell.angle_alpha   90.00
_cell.angle_beta   90.00
_cell.angle_gamma   90.00
#
_symmetry.space_group_name_H-M   'P 1'
#
loop_
_entity.id
_entity.type
_entity.pdbx_description
1 polymer ?
#
loop_
_entity_poly.entity_id
_entity_poly.type
_entity_poly.pdbx_seq_one_letter_code
_entity_poly.pdbx_strand_id
1 'polypeptide(L)'
;MYNPQTKVLVVFANPRDTSQLRVGEEDRAIRQSIKLSHCRDSISLTMCHATTIHDLRRALLNEDYQIVHISGHGIGAGLILENELGEKQIVPQQALAGLLRAYSPPIKCVVLNACYSVSQGQLTSLGVPFTIAMDGAISDKAAIEFSRGFYDAVGAGRDIDFAYKEGCRTVRLAAPGTQFVSQILKDSSQPESSYNRLAPTHRQSDIFAVRPLLASLPIPPVFCHARPPETFWANRKRELDLLTQLWRDENTRVVGLIGWGGVGKSTLARRWFDEFSDRRIEPDGFFWWSFYYQPSLDQFLEAILSYLTNGKFRTSKISSPWARIQQFAALLAAGKFIIVLDGLEVMQKTENANDDFGRLEDRAFRNLLELCADPKLHQSFVLITSRVPLADIRPLDGISYRSLQVDYFSDSDGAEYLRQRGIKGDTKNLCQLSREYGGHALSLSLLAGYLNEYFDGQSQNASEIPPLATSEETKVNQILKAYDARLTDVQRAAILMLSAFRRPVAHKTFESVAFQQKLLETNPLLESLSTVNPFGLRSILRNLEQRGLIIRESHPQDGLQYTLHPIIREYFYDQISINPSLKRQVNLQLREFFSQFPIPDQPVRLRDLTPFFDSVIYTCRAELFDEAALQICENWVRVDRWEIGYWFGAYEFEISFLREFFPERDLTRQPLVTDPKARSFLITEIGYALYKLGRLSEALAFWEQAVEEHSGSLDHKTLAIVCYGLAQAKATMGRLNEAYIAARDGLRFSRLSEAKLWECNCLATLGWLAFLRGEFALAEQSYQEANSLEWSEDPEELGLFSVLGVEYGTFLLTTGRIEQSLEHTERNIAICEERDWQDSLVHCERLLGDIALVRQQTALASQHYTRALELARSFGVQEQIALVLLGIAKISISFGELEEALANLASALNIAQQFHYVIPQVSICNCQARAYLMLHQNKDARDRAQTALELAKATGYAWGKATALQILGELAALAGNCAEAKVLLANAETIQKQIHDPSIETTQRLIRELDE
;
A
#
# COMPACT_ATOMS: atom_id res chain seq x y z
N MET A 1 15.39 11.52 -2.25
CA MET A 1 16.17 11.81 -3.48
C MET A 1 15.56 13.01 -4.20
N TYR A 2 16.37 14.05 -4.43
CA TYR A 2 16.01 15.30 -5.13
C TYR A 2 15.38 15.04 -6.50
N ASN A 3 14.20 15.62 -6.76
CA ASN A 3 13.56 15.64 -8.07
C ASN A 3 14.27 16.70 -8.94
N PRO A 4 14.98 16.36 -10.03
CA PRO A 4 15.67 17.37 -10.83
C PRO A 4 14.66 18.18 -11.63
N GLN A 5 14.31 19.37 -11.14
CA GLN A 5 13.48 20.34 -11.84
C GLN A 5 14.24 20.97 -13.01
N THR A 6 13.54 21.20 -14.13
CA THR A 6 14.03 22.06 -15.21
C THR A 6 13.90 23.50 -14.75
N LYS A 7 15.01 24.08 -14.33
CA LYS A 7 15.09 25.47 -13.90
C LYS A 7 15.19 26.38 -15.12
N VAL A 8 14.28 27.34 -15.19
CA VAL A 8 14.16 28.33 -16.25
C VAL A 8 14.38 29.71 -15.63
N LEU A 9 15.42 30.40 -16.09
CA LEU A 9 15.64 31.81 -15.77
C LEU A 9 15.00 32.64 -16.87
N VAL A 10 14.05 33.51 -16.54
CA VAL A 10 13.47 34.49 -17.46
C VAL A 10 13.85 35.89 -17.01
N VAL A 11 14.44 36.64 -17.93
CA VAL A 11 14.98 37.97 -17.69
C VAL A 11 14.26 38.97 -18.59
N PHE A 12 13.65 39.99 -17.97
CA PHE A 12 13.04 41.11 -18.66
C PHE A 12 13.86 42.38 -18.44
N ALA A 13 14.16 43.06 -19.54
CA ALA A 13 14.80 44.37 -19.54
C ALA A 13 13.91 45.39 -20.27
N ASN A 14 13.54 46.47 -19.57
CA ASN A 14 12.71 47.53 -20.13
C ASN A 14 13.17 48.92 -19.61
N PRO A 15 14.39 49.38 -20.00
CA PRO A 15 14.97 50.60 -19.46
C PRO A 15 14.12 51.85 -19.76
N ARG A 16 14.15 52.81 -18.84
CA ARG A 16 13.26 53.99 -18.85
C ARG A 16 13.45 54.90 -20.05
N ASP A 17 14.64 54.94 -20.65
CA ASP A 17 15.00 55.74 -21.82
C ASP A 17 14.81 55.00 -23.16
N THR A 18 14.02 53.91 -23.16
CA THR A 18 13.62 53.15 -24.34
C THR A 18 12.09 53.12 -24.53
N SER A 19 11.61 52.65 -25.67
CA SER A 19 10.16 52.47 -25.88
C SER A 19 9.64 51.36 -24.98
N GLN A 20 8.52 51.60 -24.27
CA GLN A 20 7.98 50.65 -23.31
C GLN A 20 7.51 49.34 -23.97
N LEU A 21 8.07 48.21 -23.53
CA LEU A 21 7.66 46.87 -23.94
C LEU A 21 6.59 46.29 -23.00
N ARG A 22 5.69 45.47 -23.53
CA ARG A 22 4.67 44.74 -22.75
C ARG A 22 5.21 43.51 -22.01
N VAL A 23 6.37 43.63 -21.36
CA VAL A 23 7.03 42.54 -20.63
C VAL A 23 6.17 41.93 -19.51
N GLY A 24 5.26 42.72 -18.90
CA GLY A 24 4.31 42.20 -17.90
C GLY A 24 3.21 41.30 -18.48
N GLU A 25 2.80 41.52 -19.74
CA GLU A 25 1.88 40.62 -20.44
C GLU A 25 2.60 39.33 -20.85
N GLU A 26 3.88 39.43 -21.20
CA GLU A 26 4.73 38.28 -21.51
C GLU A 26 4.99 37.40 -20.27
N ASP A 27 5.35 37.99 -19.13
CA ASP A 27 5.48 37.29 -17.85
C ASP A 27 4.20 36.52 -17.51
N ARG A 28 3.04 37.18 -17.60
CA ARG A 28 1.74 36.54 -17.37
C ARG A 28 1.51 35.37 -18.31
N ALA A 29 1.83 35.53 -19.60
CA ALA A 29 1.68 34.47 -20.58
C ALA A 29 2.56 33.25 -20.25
N ILE A 30 3.84 33.46 -19.93
CA ILE A 30 4.78 32.37 -19.56
C ILE A 30 4.29 31.63 -18.31
N ARG A 31 3.91 32.37 -17.26
CA ARG A 31 3.39 31.77 -16.02
C ARG A 31 2.09 31.01 -16.25
N GLN A 32 1.19 31.54 -17.06
CA GLN A 32 -0.08 30.89 -17.37
C GLN A 32 0.13 29.61 -18.19
N SER A 33 1.01 29.65 -19.19
CA SER A 33 1.40 28.49 -20.00
C SER A 33 1.92 27.35 -19.12
N ILE A 34 2.83 27.65 -18.19
CA ILE A 34 3.36 26.63 -17.28
C ILE A 34 2.30 26.18 -16.26
N LYS A 35 1.50 27.09 -15.70
CA LYS A 35 0.44 26.76 -14.72
C LYS A 35 -0.62 25.81 -15.29
N LEU A 36 -0.99 26.00 -16.55
CA LEU A 36 -1.99 25.17 -17.26
C LEU A 36 -1.40 23.88 -17.83
N SER A 37 -0.09 23.69 -17.75
CA SER A 37 0.59 22.56 -18.37
C SER A 37 0.60 21.29 -17.52
N HIS A 38 0.67 20.13 -18.18
CA HIS A 38 0.71 18.82 -17.51
C HIS A 38 2.02 18.57 -16.74
N CYS A 39 3.15 19.19 -17.12
CA CYS A 39 4.45 19.01 -16.48
C CYS A 39 4.84 20.18 -15.56
N ARG A 40 3.87 20.96 -15.08
CA ARG A 40 4.11 22.18 -14.28
C ARG A 40 5.04 21.98 -13.08
N ASP A 41 4.93 20.84 -12.40
CA ASP A 41 5.70 20.54 -11.18
C ASP A 41 7.17 20.15 -11.46
N SER A 42 7.52 19.95 -12.75
CA SER A 42 8.87 19.65 -13.21
C SER A 42 9.64 20.88 -13.72
N ILE A 43 9.01 22.06 -13.69
CA ILE A 43 9.59 23.31 -14.19
C ILE A 43 9.59 24.33 -13.05
N SER A 44 10.78 24.86 -12.72
CA SER A 44 10.92 25.98 -11.80
C SER A 44 11.21 27.26 -12.59
N LEU A 45 10.45 28.32 -12.33
CA LEU A 45 10.61 29.62 -12.98
C LEU A 45 11.24 30.62 -12.02
N THR A 46 12.41 31.11 -12.36
CA THR A 46 13.00 32.30 -11.75
C THR A 46 12.79 33.48 -12.70
N MET A 47 12.02 34.48 -12.27
CA MET A 47 11.70 35.66 -13.08
C MET A 47 12.47 36.86 -12.52
N CYS A 48 13.28 37.50 -13.37
CA CYS A 48 13.99 38.74 -13.05
C CYS A 48 13.41 39.87 -13.91
N HIS A 49 12.89 40.90 -13.26
CA HIS A 49 12.41 42.14 -13.89
C HIS A 49 13.43 43.25 -13.67
N ALA A 50 13.39 44.31 -14.49
CA ALA A 50 14.28 45.47 -14.38
C ALA A 50 15.77 45.08 -14.27
N THR A 51 16.18 44.07 -15.05
CA THR A 51 17.40 43.32 -14.77
C THR A 51 18.64 44.02 -15.33
N THR A 52 19.61 44.25 -14.45
CA THR A 52 20.96 44.67 -14.85
C THR A 52 21.83 43.48 -15.25
N ILE A 53 22.97 43.73 -15.89
CA ILE A 53 23.95 42.65 -16.17
C ILE A 53 24.47 41.99 -14.88
N HIS A 54 24.48 42.71 -13.76
CA HIS A 54 24.87 42.17 -12.46
C HIS A 54 23.84 41.20 -11.90
N ASP A 55 22.54 41.47 -12.09
CA ASP A 55 21.48 40.58 -11.61
C ASP A 55 21.41 39.30 -12.44
N LEU A 56 21.57 39.40 -13.77
CA LEU A 56 21.72 38.21 -14.63
C LEU A 56 22.91 37.36 -14.21
N ARG A 57 24.08 37.97 -13.96
CA ARG A 57 25.27 37.24 -13.50
C ARG A 57 25.06 36.61 -12.13
N ARG A 58 24.43 37.32 -11.18
CA ARG A 58 24.14 36.80 -9.84
C ARG A 58 23.14 35.65 -9.87
N ALA A 59 22.10 35.74 -10.69
CA ALA A 59 21.14 34.65 -10.87
C ALA A 59 21.86 33.38 -11.34
N LEU A 60 22.71 33.49 -12.37
CA LEU A 60 23.49 32.36 -12.89
C LEU A 60 24.55 31.83 -11.92
N LEU A 61 25.03 32.63 -10.96
CA LEU A 61 25.96 32.17 -9.91
C LEU A 61 25.25 31.40 -8.78
N ASN A 62 24.00 31.74 -8.51
CA ASN A 62 23.26 31.18 -7.37
C ASN A 62 22.61 29.84 -7.70
N GLU A 63 22.24 29.60 -8.96
CA GLU A 63 21.52 28.39 -9.37
C GLU A 63 21.88 27.91 -10.79
N ASP A 64 21.77 26.59 -10.97
CA ASP A 64 22.00 25.89 -12.24
C ASP A 64 20.74 25.88 -13.12
N TYR A 65 20.70 26.73 -14.15
CA TYR A 65 19.57 26.83 -15.09
C TYR A 65 19.76 26.00 -16.36
N GLN A 66 18.68 25.38 -16.84
CA GLN A 66 18.66 24.63 -18.10
C GLN A 66 18.13 25.46 -19.27
N ILE A 67 17.25 26.43 -19.00
CA ILE A 67 16.75 27.39 -20.00
C ILE A 67 17.01 28.81 -19.48
N VAL A 68 17.57 29.66 -20.33
CA VAL A 68 17.67 31.11 -20.07
C VAL A 68 16.90 31.85 -21.15
N HIS A 69 15.82 32.52 -20.77
CA HIS A 69 15.01 33.36 -21.64
C HIS A 69 15.32 34.82 -21.33
N ILE A 70 15.68 35.60 -22.34
CA ILE A 70 15.94 37.02 -22.20
C ILE A 70 15.04 37.77 -23.18
N SER A 71 14.14 38.59 -22.64
CA SER A 71 13.21 39.43 -23.38
C SER A 71 13.50 40.90 -23.11
N GLY A 72 13.55 41.71 -24.17
CA GLY A 72 13.91 43.12 -24.06
C GLY A 72 14.26 43.74 -25.41
N HIS A 73 14.85 44.93 -25.36
CA HIS A 73 15.32 45.59 -26.58
C HIS A 73 16.64 44.99 -27.07
N GLY A 74 16.81 44.96 -28.38
CA GLY A 74 18.06 44.59 -29.02
C GLY A 74 18.35 45.47 -30.22
N ILE A 75 19.63 45.70 -30.46
CA ILE A 75 20.15 46.41 -31.62
C ILE A 75 21.28 45.58 -32.22
N GLY A 76 21.66 45.84 -33.47
CA GLY A 76 22.72 45.07 -34.13
C GLY A 76 24.09 45.06 -33.42
N ALA A 77 24.30 45.92 -32.41
CA ALA A 77 25.50 45.96 -31.56
C ALA A 77 25.41 45.09 -30.29
N GLY A 78 24.22 44.62 -29.88
CA GLY A 78 24.02 43.85 -28.65
C GLY A 78 22.62 43.96 -28.05
N LEU A 79 22.41 43.22 -26.96
CA LEU A 79 21.18 43.26 -26.18
C LEU A 79 21.18 44.46 -25.23
N ILE A 80 20.04 45.11 -25.04
CA ILE A 80 19.90 46.24 -24.10
C ILE A 80 19.36 45.71 -22.76
N LEU A 81 20.12 45.90 -21.69
CA LEU A 81 19.73 45.68 -20.28
C LEU A 81 19.67 47.02 -19.52
N GLU A 82 19.33 46.99 -18.23
CA GLU A 82 19.36 48.18 -17.38
C GLU A 82 20.74 48.40 -16.74
N ASN A 83 21.13 49.67 -16.55
CA ASN A 83 22.20 50.05 -15.63
C ASN A 83 21.64 50.32 -14.22
N GLU A 84 22.50 50.69 -13.27
CA GLU A 84 22.10 50.99 -11.88
C GLU A 84 21.13 52.18 -11.75
N LEU A 85 20.97 53.00 -12.80
CA LEU A 85 20.05 54.14 -12.88
C LEU A 85 18.72 53.79 -13.58
N GLY A 86 18.55 52.55 -14.07
CA GLY A 86 17.39 52.11 -14.84
C GLY A 86 17.37 52.63 -16.28
N GLU A 87 18.51 53.08 -16.81
CA GLU A 87 18.72 53.52 -18.19
C GLU A 87 19.36 52.39 -19.02
N LYS A 88 19.34 52.54 -20.36
CA LYS A 88 19.85 51.51 -21.27
C LYS A 88 21.35 51.29 -21.12
N GLN A 89 21.72 50.02 -21.02
CA GLN A 89 23.09 49.53 -21.13
C GLN A 89 23.15 48.50 -22.26
N ILE A 90 23.98 48.77 -23.27
CA ILE A 90 24.18 47.83 -24.37
C ILE A 90 25.21 46.78 -23.92
N VAL A 91 24.79 45.52 -23.91
CA VAL A 91 25.63 44.36 -23.63
C VAL A 91 26.07 43.76 -24.98
N PRO A 92 27.37 43.82 -25.33
CA PRO A 92 27.86 43.25 -26.58
C PRO A 92 27.56 41.75 -26.69
N GLN A 93 27.13 41.30 -27.87
CA GLN A 93 26.73 39.91 -28.08
C GLN A 93 27.85 38.91 -27.76
N GLN A 94 29.11 39.24 -28.07
CA GLN A 94 30.26 38.40 -27.75
C GLN A 94 30.50 38.26 -26.24
N ALA A 95 30.25 39.33 -25.47
CA ALA A 95 30.38 39.31 -24.01
C ALA A 95 29.26 38.47 -23.38
N LEU A 96 28.02 38.60 -23.88
CA LEU A 96 26.89 37.78 -23.45
C LEU A 96 27.10 36.30 -23.79
N ALA A 97 27.63 35.99 -24.97
CA ALA A 97 28.00 34.64 -25.37
C ALA A 97 29.09 34.05 -24.46
N GLY A 98 30.12 34.83 -24.14
CA GLY A 98 31.17 34.44 -23.20
C GLY A 98 30.63 34.13 -21.80
N LEU A 99 29.69 34.95 -21.32
CA LEU A 99 29.01 34.73 -20.05
C LEU A 99 28.21 33.42 -20.08
N LEU A 100 27.27 33.25 -21.01
CA LEU A 100 26.38 32.09 -21.04
C LEU A 100 27.13 30.77 -21.29
N ARG A 101 28.20 30.81 -22.11
CA ARG A 101 29.07 29.66 -22.36
C ARG A 101 29.79 29.20 -21.08
N ALA A 102 30.19 30.12 -20.21
CA ALA A 102 30.86 29.76 -18.96
C ALA A 102 29.97 28.96 -17.99
N TYR A 103 28.65 29.01 -18.17
CA TYR A 103 27.64 28.28 -17.39
C TYR A 103 26.97 27.15 -18.20
N SER A 104 27.60 26.67 -19.28
CA SER A 104 27.10 25.54 -20.09
C SER A 104 28.12 24.40 -20.13
N PRO A 105 27.76 23.16 -19.72
CA PRO A 105 26.52 22.77 -19.02
C PRO A 105 26.45 23.38 -17.60
N PRO A 106 25.25 23.68 -17.06
CA PRO A 106 23.94 23.06 -17.33
C PRO A 106 23.02 23.72 -18.37
N ILE A 107 23.32 24.92 -18.88
CA ILE A 107 22.42 25.62 -19.83
C ILE A 107 22.30 24.85 -21.16
N LYS A 108 21.07 24.47 -21.52
CA LYS A 108 20.75 23.73 -22.75
C LYS A 108 20.11 24.59 -23.83
N CYS A 109 19.32 25.59 -23.44
CA CYS A 109 18.64 26.48 -24.39
C CYS A 109 18.69 27.93 -23.92
N VAL A 110 19.03 28.83 -24.85
CA VAL A 110 18.90 30.27 -24.66
C VAL A 110 17.87 30.81 -25.65
N VAL A 111 16.88 31.55 -25.14
CA VAL A 111 15.88 32.25 -25.95
C VAL A 111 16.16 33.75 -25.87
N LEU A 112 16.53 34.36 -27.00
CA LEU A 112 16.71 35.80 -27.13
C LEU A 112 15.48 36.39 -27.84
N ASN A 113 14.51 36.82 -27.04
CA ASN A 113 13.27 37.43 -27.52
C ASN A 113 13.42 38.96 -27.65
N ALA A 114 14.37 39.39 -28.48
CA ALA A 114 14.74 40.80 -28.66
C ALA A 114 15.05 41.11 -30.14
N CYS A 115 14.78 42.35 -30.58
CA CYS A 115 15.03 42.78 -31.96
C CYS A 115 16.52 42.62 -32.35
N TYR A 116 16.80 42.23 -33.59
CA TYR A 116 18.18 42.12 -34.12
C TYR A 116 19.15 41.32 -33.23
N SER A 117 18.66 40.23 -32.64
CA SER A 117 19.48 39.29 -31.83
C SER A 117 20.51 38.52 -32.67
N VAL A 118 20.49 38.72 -33.98
CA VAL A 118 21.43 38.17 -34.97
C VAL A 118 22.29 39.31 -35.52
N SER A 119 23.59 39.33 -35.22
CA SER A 119 24.51 40.32 -35.80
C SER A 119 25.08 39.83 -37.14
N GLN A 120 24.97 40.68 -38.17
CA GLN A 120 25.81 40.66 -39.38
C GLN A 120 25.97 39.31 -40.13
N GLY A 121 24.93 38.48 -40.22
CA GLY A 121 24.90 37.34 -41.15
C GLY A 121 25.91 36.21 -40.88
N GLN A 122 26.53 36.18 -39.70
CA GLN A 122 27.33 35.04 -39.22
C GLN A 122 26.76 34.54 -37.89
N LEU A 123 25.94 33.48 -37.93
CA LEU A 123 25.40 32.86 -36.73
C LEU A 123 26.32 31.72 -36.27
N THR A 124 26.91 31.88 -35.09
CA THR A 124 27.36 30.75 -34.27
C THR A 124 26.49 30.68 -33.02
N SER A 125 26.14 29.49 -32.55
CA SER A 125 25.49 29.29 -31.24
C SER A 125 26.20 30.11 -30.16
N LEU A 126 25.50 30.53 -29.10
CA LEU A 126 26.12 31.23 -27.96
C LEU A 126 27.03 30.31 -27.12
N GLY A 127 27.56 29.22 -27.69
CA GLY A 127 28.26 28.16 -26.98
C GLY A 127 27.34 27.30 -26.12
N VAL A 128 26.04 27.29 -26.41
CA VAL A 128 25.02 26.45 -25.77
C VAL A 128 24.35 25.55 -26.84
N PRO A 129 23.79 24.37 -26.46
CA PRO A 129 23.24 23.42 -27.44
C PRO A 129 22.18 24.01 -28.38
N PHE A 130 21.29 24.85 -27.85
CA PHE A 130 20.28 25.57 -28.63
C PHE A 130 20.30 27.07 -28.33
N THR A 131 20.35 27.89 -29.37
CA THR A 131 20.12 29.33 -29.29
C THR A 131 18.96 29.70 -30.21
N ILE A 132 17.88 30.25 -29.65
CA ILE A 132 16.76 30.81 -30.39
C ILE A 132 16.93 32.32 -30.41
N ALA A 133 16.95 32.92 -31.59
CA ALA A 133 17.16 34.36 -31.77
C ALA A 133 16.21 34.93 -32.82
N MET A 134 15.87 36.22 -32.68
CA MET A 134 15.05 36.94 -33.65
C MET A 134 15.93 37.64 -34.70
N ASP A 135 15.59 37.43 -35.97
CA ASP A 135 16.28 37.95 -37.14
C ASP A 135 15.50 39.16 -37.70
N GLY A 136 15.76 40.33 -37.12
CA GLY A 136 15.07 41.57 -37.46
C GLY A 136 14.17 42.09 -36.34
N ALA A 137 13.23 42.98 -36.69
CA ALA A 137 12.29 43.57 -35.74
C ALA A 137 11.18 42.56 -35.37
N ILE A 138 10.85 42.50 -34.08
CA ILE A 138 9.76 41.70 -33.53
C ILE A 138 8.75 42.63 -32.84
N SER A 139 7.46 42.43 -33.10
CA SER A 139 6.40 43.16 -32.40
C SER A 139 6.10 42.54 -31.02
N ASP A 140 5.70 43.35 -30.03
CA ASP A 140 5.31 42.88 -28.69
C ASP A 140 4.30 41.72 -28.73
N LYS A 141 3.30 41.81 -29.62
CA LYS A 141 2.29 40.76 -29.78
C LYS A 141 2.93 39.45 -30.27
N ALA A 142 3.89 39.52 -31.19
CA ALA A 142 4.61 38.35 -31.67
C ALA A 142 5.52 37.75 -30.60
N ALA A 143 6.21 38.58 -29.80
CA ALA A 143 7.04 38.14 -28.70
C ALA A 143 6.23 37.38 -27.63
N ILE A 144 5.06 37.92 -27.23
CA ILE A 144 4.16 37.30 -26.25
C ILE A 144 3.61 35.96 -26.76
N GLU A 145 3.11 35.92 -28.00
CA GLU A 145 2.53 34.69 -28.56
C GLU A 145 3.59 33.61 -28.85
N PHE A 146 4.83 34.01 -29.17
CA PHE A 146 5.96 33.08 -29.26
C PHE A 146 6.26 32.45 -27.90
N SER A 147 6.39 33.26 -26.86
CA SER A 147 6.64 32.80 -25.49
C SER A 147 5.53 31.89 -24.98
N ARG A 148 4.26 32.20 -25.26
CA ARG A 148 3.11 31.34 -24.93
C ARG A 148 3.25 29.96 -25.56
N GLY A 149 3.37 29.88 -26.89
CA GLY A 149 3.48 28.59 -27.59
C GLY A 149 4.74 27.79 -27.23
N PHE A 150 5.86 28.47 -26.99
CA PHE A 150 7.10 27.84 -26.56
C PHE A 150 6.94 27.19 -25.19
N TYR A 151 6.42 27.93 -24.20
CA TYR A 151 6.27 27.41 -22.84
C TYR A 151 5.07 26.47 -22.67
N ASP A 152 4.03 26.55 -23.51
CA ASP A 152 2.99 25.51 -23.59
C ASP A 152 3.62 24.16 -23.99
N ALA A 153 4.53 24.17 -24.96
CA ALA A 153 5.23 22.98 -25.41
C ALA A 153 6.26 22.45 -24.40
N VAL A 154 7.05 23.34 -23.78
CA VAL A 154 7.97 22.97 -22.69
C VAL A 154 7.19 22.41 -21.50
N GLY A 155 6.10 23.07 -21.10
CA GLY A 155 5.16 22.60 -20.08
C GLY A 155 4.47 21.28 -20.42
N ALA A 156 4.34 20.95 -21.71
CA ALA A 156 3.86 19.64 -22.17
C ALA A 156 4.97 18.57 -22.25
N GLY A 157 6.20 18.87 -21.78
CA GLY A 157 7.33 17.96 -21.77
C GLY A 157 7.92 17.67 -23.15
N ARG A 158 7.73 18.57 -24.13
CA ARG A 158 8.30 18.46 -25.48
C ARG A 158 9.75 18.93 -25.51
N ASP A 159 10.51 18.45 -26.49
CA ASP A 159 11.89 18.91 -26.73
C ASP A 159 11.95 20.35 -27.28
N ILE A 160 13.16 20.94 -27.30
CA ILE A 160 13.36 22.33 -27.77
C ILE A 160 12.98 22.54 -29.21
N ASP A 161 13.25 21.56 -30.08
CA ASP A 161 12.99 21.70 -31.50
C ASP A 161 11.48 21.81 -31.75
N PHE A 162 10.70 20.98 -31.04
CA PHE A 162 9.25 21.05 -31.03
C PHE A 162 8.76 22.34 -30.38
N ALA A 163 9.29 22.72 -29.21
CA ALA A 163 8.87 23.93 -28.50
C ALA A 163 9.09 25.20 -29.33
N TYR A 164 10.22 25.30 -30.02
CA TYR A 164 10.50 26.37 -30.96
C TYR A 164 9.48 26.42 -32.11
N LYS A 165 9.20 25.26 -32.72
CA LYS A 165 8.20 25.16 -33.81
C LYS A 165 6.80 25.55 -33.33
N GLU A 166 6.45 25.19 -32.10
CA GLU A 166 5.14 25.50 -31.52
C GLU A 166 4.99 26.99 -31.21
N GLY A 167 6.03 27.64 -30.67
CA GLY A 167 6.07 29.10 -30.54
C GLY A 167 5.87 29.79 -31.90
N CYS A 168 6.55 29.32 -32.96
CA CYS A 168 6.38 29.87 -34.30
C CYS A 168 4.97 29.66 -34.88
N ARG A 169 4.34 28.51 -34.64
CA ARG A 169 2.96 28.24 -35.07
C ARG A 169 1.98 29.16 -34.35
N THR A 170 2.16 29.35 -33.04
CA THR A 170 1.30 30.19 -32.20
C THR A 170 1.31 31.64 -32.68
N VAL A 171 2.48 32.19 -33.04
CA VAL A 171 2.56 33.52 -33.65
C VAL A 171 1.77 33.60 -34.97
N ARG A 172 1.90 32.61 -35.85
CA ARG A 172 1.18 32.60 -37.14
C ARG A 172 -0.34 32.54 -36.97
N LEU A 173 -0.82 31.86 -35.93
CA LEU A 173 -2.23 31.68 -35.64
C LEU A 173 -2.83 32.88 -34.90
N ALA A 174 -2.17 33.38 -33.85
CA ALA A 174 -2.70 34.40 -32.95
C ALA A 174 -2.29 35.84 -33.31
N ALA A 175 -1.22 36.01 -34.09
CA ALA A 175 -0.70 37.30 -34.54
C ALA A 175 -0.39 37.33 -36.06
N PRO A 176 -1.35 36.96 -36.93
CA PRO A 176 -1.13 36.95 -38.37
C PRO A 176 -0.80 38.36 -38.89
N GLY A 177 0.22 38.47 -39.76
CA GLY A 177 0.65 39.74 -40.36
C GLY A 177 1.63 40.57 -39.52
N THR A 178 2.02 40.10 -38.33
CA THR A 178 3.08 40.73 -37.53
C THR A 178 4.48 40.43 -38.09
N GLN A 179 5.43 41.35 -37.90
CA GLN A 179 6.84 41.08 -38.20
C GLN A 179 7.41 40.10 -37.17
N PHE A 180 7.72 38.89 -37.64
CA PHE A 180 8.31 37.82 -36.85
C PHE A 180 9.16 36.91 -37.73
N VAL A 181 10.47 36.98 -37.56
CA VAL A 181 11.43 36.05 -38.16
C VAL A 181 12.32 35.58 -37.03
N SER A 182 12.26 34.29 -36.74
CA SER A 182 13.08 33.64 -35.72
C SER A 182 13.95 32.58 -36.36
N GLN A 183 15.09 32.30 -35.74
CA GLN A 183 15.98 31.23 -36.12
C GLN A 183 16.39 30.43 -34.88
N ILE A 184 16.46 29.11 -35.05
CA ILE A 184 17.05 28.20 -34.06
C ILE A 184 18.42 27.75 -34.55
N LEU A 185 19.44 28.02 -33.76
CA LEU A 185 20.81 27.58 -33.98
C LEU A 185 21.12 26.38 -33.10
N LYS A 186 21.72 25.37 -33.73
CA LYS A 186 22.26 24.20 -33.03
C LYS A 186 23.77 24.26 -33.13
N ASP A 187 24.45 24.12 -31.99
CA ASP A 187 25.91 24.00 -31.99
C ASP A 187 26.28 22.62 -32.57
N SER A 188 27.05 22.54 -33.65
CA SER A 188 27.43 21.27 -34.28
C SER A 188 28.62 20.56 -33.61
N SER A 189 29.20 21.15 -32.56
CA SER A 189 30.38 20.61 -31.87
C SER A 189 30.09 19.67 -30.68
N GLN A 190 28.81 19.44 -30.34
CA GLN A 190 28.40 18.57 -29.23
C GLN A 190 27.73 17.26 -29.71
N PRO A 191 27.83 16.13 -28.99
CA PRO A 191 27.29 14.84 -29.43
C PRO A 191 25.74 14.77 -29.39
N GLU A 192 25.10 14.07 -30.34
CA GLU A 192 23.64 14.00 -30.52
C GLU A 192 22.84 13.57 -29.27
N SER A 193 23.46 12.87 -28.32
CA SER A 193 22.85 12.47 -27.05
C SER A 193 22.55 13.63 -26.08
N SER A 194 23.15 14.80 -26.32
CA SER A 194 23.01 16.03 -25.52
C SER A 194 21.72 16.80 -25.81
N TYR A 195 21.12 16.61 -26.98
CA TYR A 195 20.13 17.54 -27.55
C TYR A 195 18.66 17.25 -27.19
N ASN A 196 18.32 16.06 -26.68
CA ASN A 196 16.92 15.60 -26.68
C ASN A 196 16.19 15.56 -25.33
N ARG A 197 16.72 16.11 -24.24
CA ARG A 197 15.99 16.10 -22.96
C ARG A 197 16.08 17.41 -22.20
N LEU A 198 15.06 18.25 -22.36
CA LEU A 198 14.78 19.41 -21.50
C LEU A 198 13.72 19.16 -20.43
N ALA A 199 13.22 17.94 -20.33
CA ALA A 199 12.58 17.44 -19.13
C ALA A 199 12.90 15.94 -19.05
N PRO A 200 13.07 15.37 -17.85
CA PRO A 200 12.73 13.97 -17.68
C PRO A 200 11.25 13.86 -18.06
N THR A 201 10.93 12.97 -19.00
CA THR A 201 9.58 12.44 -19.14
C THR A 201 9.05 12.18 -17.73
N HIS A 202 7.88 12.76 -17.40
CA HIS A 202 7.10 12.43 -16.21
C HIS A 202 7.41 11.02 -15.71
N ARG A 203 8.21 10.95 -14.63
CA ARG A 203 7.96 9.96 -13.60
C ARG A 203 7.18 10.75 -12.55
N GLN A 204 5.87 10.88 -12.73
CA GLN A 204 5.00 10.14 -11.81
C GLN A 204 5.77 8.94 -11.24
N SER A 205 6.32 9.10 -10.04
CA SER A 205 6.55 8.07 -9.03
C SER A 205 7.39 6.85 -9.44
N ASP A 206 8.45 6.54 -8.71
CA ASP A 206 8.97 5.16 -8.75
C ASP A 206 7.98 4.14 -8.10
N ILE A 207 6.78 4.59 -7.66
CA ILE A 207 5.65 3.79 -7.11
C ILE A 207 4.38 3.80 -8.01
N PHE A 208 4.34 4.57 -9.10
CA PHE A 208 3.25 4.63 -10.09
C PHE A 208 3.72 5.02 -11.51
N ALA A 209 5.04 4.97 -11.81
CA ALA A 209 5.56 5.03 -13.17
C ALA A 209 5.22 3.70 -13.84
N VAL A 210 3.96 3.55 -14.22
CA VAL A 210 3.44 2.27 -14.70
C VAL A 210 4.12 1.88 -16.00
N ARG A 211 4.26 2.82 -16.94
CA ARG A 211 4.77 2.53 -18.30
C ARG A 211 6.24 2.10 -18.36
N PRO A 212 7.19 2.70 -17.61
CA PRO A 212 8.58 2.21 -17.58
C PRO A 212 8.73 0.84 -16.88
N LEU A 213 7.87 0.59 -15.88
CA LEU A 213 7.90 -0.62 -15.08
C LEU A 213 7.17 -1.78 -15.75
N LEU A 214 6.13 -1.51 -16.55
CA LEU A 214 5.35 -2.53 -17.24
C LEU A 214 6.28 -3.42 -18.08
N ALA A 215 6.01 -4.71 -18.05
CA ALA A 215 6.60 -5.63 -19.01
C ALA A 215 6.15 -5.27 -20.44
N SER A 216 6.93 -5.70 -21.43
CA SER A 216 6.52 -5.59 -22.83
C SER A 216 5.26 -6.43 -23.06
N LEU A 217 4.19 -5.80 -23.54
CA LEU A 217 2.94 -6.48 -23.84
C LEU A 217 2.99 -7.13 -25.24
N PRO A 218 2.34 -8.30 -25.44
CA PRO A 218 1.68 -9.10 -24.42
C PRO A 218 2.68 -9.88 -23.55
N ILE A 219 2.34 -10.02 -22.26
CA ILE A 219 3.15 -10.78 -21.29
C ILE A 219 2.77 -12.27 -21.40
N PRO A 220 3.74 -13.19 -21.49
CA PRO A 220 3.46 -14.62 -21.52
C PRO A 220 2.66 -15.09 -20.30
N PRO A 221 1.72 -16.04 -20.44
CA PRO A 221 0.89 -16.50 -19.33
C PRO A 221 1.74 -17.11 -18.21
N VAL A 222 1.41 -16.75 -16.95
CA VAL A 222 2.04 -17.34 -15.76
C VAL A 222 1.01 -18.08 -14.92
N PHE A 223 1.38 -19.32 -14.55
CA PHE A 223 0.59 -20.20 -13.72
C PHE A 223 1.27 -20.40 -12.37
N CYS A 224 0.99 -19.51 -11.41
CA CYS A 224 1.44 -19.70 -10.04
C CYS A 224 0.46 -20.65 -9.35
N HIS A 225 0.96 -21.85 -9.06
CA HIS A 225 0.21 -22.84 -8.28
C HIS A 225 -1.11 -23.30 -8.95
N ALA A 226 -1.18 -23.22 -10.29
CA ALA A 226 -2.40 -23.57 -11.01
C ALA A 226 -2.57 -25.08 -11.15
N ARG A 227 -3.82 -25.52 -11.16
CA ARG A 227 -4.15 -26.92 -11.47
C ARG A 227 -3.69 -27.26 -12.91
N PRO A 228 -3.06 -28.43 -13.13
CA PRO A 228 -2.72 -28.87 -14.47
C PRO A 228 -3.99 -29.11 -15.32
N PRO A 229 -3.88 -29.06 -16.66
CA PRO A 229 -4.98 -29.42 -17.55
C PRO A 229 -5.47 -30.84 -17.25
N GLU A 230 -6.77 -31.03 -17.06
CA GLU A 230 -7.33 -32.38 -16.91
C GLU A 230 -7.54 -33.04 -18.27
N THR A 231 -7.14 -34.31 -18.35
CA THR A 231 -7.28 -35.17 -19.53
C THR A 231 -8.72 -35.60 -19.79
N PHE A 232 -9.54 -35.69 -18.74
CA PHE A 232 -10.92 -36.16 -18.80
C PHE A 232 -11.87 -35.04 -18.41
N TRP A 233 -12.92 -34.80 -19.20
CA TRP A 233 -13.74 -33.60 -19.10
C TRP A 233 -15.21 -33.88 -19.44
N ALA A 234 -16.12 -33.38 -18.60
CA ALA A 234 -17.55 -33.42 -18.86
C ALA A 234 -17.99 -32.16 -19.63
N ASN A 235 -18.96 -32.26 -20.53
CA ASN A 235 -19.32 -31.22 -21.49
C ASN A 235 -20.02 -29.99 -20.86
N ARG A 236 -19.27 -29.09 -20.21
CA ARG A 236 -19.76 -27.81 -19.61
C ARG A 236 -19.76 -26.63 -20.58
N LYS A 237 -20.30 -26.85 -21.78
CA LYS A 237 -20.25 -25.85 -22.86
C LYS A 237 -20.97 -24.56 -22.49
N ARG A 238 -22.10 -24.65 -21.79
CA ARG A 238 -22.89 -23.48 -21.37
C ARG A 238 -22.09 -22.53 -20.50
N GLU A 239 -21.37 -23.06 -19.52
CA GLU A 239 -20.56 -22.27 -18.58
C GLU A 239 -19.34 -21.66 -19.27
N LEU A 240 -18.69 -22.38 -20.19
CA LEU A 240 -17.59 -21.87 -21.01
C LEU A 240 -18.04 -20.72 -21.92
N ASP A 241 -19.20 -20.87 -22.56
CA ASP A 241 -19.80 -19.85 -23.42
C ASP A 241 -20.17 -18.60 -22.60
N LEU A 242 -20.72 -18.77 -21.39
CA LEU A 242 -21.05 -17.68 -20.47
C LEU A 242 -19.79 -16.92 -20.01
N LEU A 243 -18.72 -17.61 -19.64
CA LEU A 243 -17.44 -16.96 -19.27
C LEU A 243 -16.89 -16.12 -20.42
N THR A 244 -16.96 -16.66 -21.65
CA THR A 244 -16.54 -15.93 -22.86
C THR A 244 -17.43 -14.71 -23.14
N GLN A 245 -18.74 -14.81 -22.88
CA GLN A 245 -19.66 -13.69 -22.99
C GLN A 245 -19.34 -12.60 -21.97
N LEU A 246 -19.08 -12.96 -20.71
CA LEU A 246 -18.76 -12.01 -19.64
C LEU A 246 -17.42 -11.31 -19.86
N TRP A 247 -16.42 -11.99 -20.41
CA TRP A 247 -15.16 -11.37 -20.83
C TRP A 247 -15.36 -10.25 -21.88
N ARG A 248 -16.37 -10.37 -22.73
CA ARG A 248 -16.71 -9.39 -23.76
C ARG A 248 -17.52 -8.20 -23.24
N ASP A 249 -18.10 -8.31 -22.05
CA ASP A 249 -18.88 -7.23 -21.45
C ASP A 249 -17.95 -6.17 -20.82
N GLU A 250 -17.98 -4.95 -21.35
CA GLU A 250 -17.16 -3.83 -20.89
C GLU A 250 -17.50 -3.36 -19.48
N ASN A 251 -18.63 -3.77 -18.89
CA ASN A 251 -18.98 -3.44 -17.52
C ASN A 251 -18.51 -4.50 -16.51
N THR A 252 -18.38 -5.76 -16.95
CA THR A 252 -17.96 -6.85 -16.07
C THR A 252 -16.45 -6.76 -15.80
N ARG A 253 -16.08 -6.80 -14.53
CA ARG A 253 -14.69 -6.79 -14.05
C ARG A 253 -14.35 -8.04 -13.26
N VAL A 254 -15.28 -8.51 -12.43
CA VAL A 254 -15.07 -9.66 -11.56
C VAL A 254 -16.15 -10.71 -11.83
N VAL A 255 -15.74 -11.97 -12.00
CA VAL A 255 -16.64 -13.11 -12.09
C VAL A 255 -16.29 -14.13 -11.01
N GLY A 256 -17.25 -14.45 -10.16
CA GLY A 256 -17.12 -15.49 -9.14
C GLY A 256 -17.71 -16.80 -9.64
N LEU A 257 -16.88 -17.83 -9.83
CA LEU A 257 -17.32 -19.21 -9.92
C LEU A 257 -17.56 -19.73 -8.50
N ILE A 258 -18.82 -19.81 -8.11
CA ILE A 258 -19.26 -20.22 -6.78
C ILE A 258 -19.82 -21.64 -6.85
N GLY A 259 -19.52 -22.48 -5.88
CA GLY A 259 -20.08 -23.84 -5.83
C GLY A 259 -19.32 -24.75 -4.88
N TRP A 260 -19.83 -25.93 -4.61
CA TRP A 260 -19.25 -26.83 -3.61
C TRP A 260 -17.78 -27.23 -3.90
N GLY A 261 -17.04 -27.64 -2.86
CA GLY A 261 -15.68 -28.15 -3.03
C GLY A 261 -15.69 -29.42 -3.89
N GLY A 262 -14.83 -29.52 -4.91
CA GLY A 262 -14.76 -30.70 -5.79
C GLY A 262 -15.68 -30.70 -7.02
N VAL A 263 -16.55 -29.71 -7.20
CA VAL A 263 -17.45 -29.60 -8.39
C VAL A 263 -16.75 -29.23 -9.70
N GLY A 264 -15.44 -28.99 -9.69
CA GLY A 264 -14.66 -28.69 -10.90
C GLY A 264 -14.54 -27.21 -11.28
N LYS A 265 -14.69 -26.26 -10.35
CA LYS A 265 -14.54 -24.81 -10.62
C LYS A 265 -13.16 -24.45 -11.19
N SER A 266 -12.09 -24.87 -10.53
CA SER A 266 -10.71 -24.64 -10.99
C SER A 266 -10.45 -25.33 -12.33
N THR A 267 -11.01 -26.53 -12.54
CA THR A 267 -10.92 -27.24 -13.82
C THR A 267 -11.66 -26.50 -14.93
N LEU A 268 -12.83 -25.91 -14.64
CA LEU A 268 -13.59 -25.07 -15.58
C LEU A 268 -12.82 -23.80 -15.97
N ALA A 269 -12.26 -23.09 -14.99
CA ALA A 269 -11.43 -21.91 -15.24
C ALA A 269 -10.18 -22.26 -16.06
N ARG A 270 -9.52 -23.39 -15.76
CA ARG A 270 -8.35 -23.87 -16.52
C ARG A 270 -8.74 -24.24 -17.95
N ARG A 271 -9.86 -24.96 -18.12
CA ARG A 271 -10.36 -25.37 -19.44
C ARG A 271 -10.75 -24.16 -20.28
N TRP A 272 -11.40 -23.17 -19.69
CA TRP A 272 -11.73 -21.91 -20.36
C TRP A 272 -10.47 -21.21 -20.87
N PHE A 273 -9.38 -21.20 -20.09
CA PHE A 273 -8.08 -20.71 -20.56
C PHE A 273 -7.49 -21.56 -21.69
N ASP A 274 -7.50 -22.89 -21.58
CA ASP A 274 -6.90 -23.77 -22.59
C ASP A 274 -7.66 -23.72 -23.93
N GLU A 275 -8.98 -23.53 -23.89
CA GLU A 275 -9.84 -23.34 -25.08
C GLU A 275 -9.94 -21.86 -25.50
N PHE A 276 -9.35 -20.96 -24.72
CA PHE A 276 -9.39 -19.53 -24.96
C PHE A 276 -8.76 -19.21 -26.32
N SER A 277 -9.61 -18.81 -27.26
CA SER A 277 -9.20 -18.47 -28.62
C SER A 277 -10.03 -17.31 -29.16
N ASP A 278 -10.12 -16.22 -28.38
CA ASP A 278 -10.78 -15.00 -28.86
C ASP A 278 -9.81 -14.11 -29.63
N ARG A 279 -9.79 -14.26 -30.97
CA ARG A 279 -8.97 -13.45 -31.89
C ARG A 279 -9.40 -11.98 -31.99
N ARG A 280 -10.51 -11.56 -31.36
CA ARG A 280 -11.03 -10.18 -31.44
C ARG A 280 -10.54 -9.30 -30.29
N ILE A 281 -10.34 -9.88 -29.11
CA ILE A 281 -9.93 -9.18 -27.89
C ILE A 281 -8.94 -10.09 -27.17
N GLU A 282 -7.67 -9.96 -27.51
CA GLU A 282 -6.59 -10.67 -26.83
C GLU A 282 -6.22 -9.93 -25.55
N PRO A 283 -6.02 -10.64 -24.42
CA PRO A 283 -5.52 -10.03 -23.20
C PRO A 283 -4.04 -9.66 -23.36
N ASP A 284 -3.64 -8.57 -22.72
CA ASP A 284 -2.25 -8.13 -22.61
C ASP A 284 -1.41 -9.07 -21.72
N GLY A 285 -2.05 -9.96 -20.98
CA GLY A 285 -1.40 -11.03 -20.22
C GLY A 285 -2.40 -11.85 -19.41
N PHE A 286 -1.96 -13.02 -18.97
CA PHE A 286 -2.74 -13.93 -18.14
C PHE A 286 -1.95 -14.34 -16.89
N PHE A 287 -2.54 -14.15 -15.72
CA PHE A 287 -1.93 -14.51 -14.44
C PHE A 287 -2.88 -15.39 -13.62
N TRP A 288 -2.39 -16.53 -13.16
CA TRP A 288 -3.12 -17.42 -12.26
C TRP A 288 -2.44 -17.50 -10.91
N TRP A 289 -3.22 -17.38 -9.83
CA TRP A 289 -2.78 -17.62 -8.46
C TRP A 289 -3.74 -18.55 -7.74
N SER A 290 -3.21 -19.58 -7.05
CA SER A 290 -4.02 -20.45 -6.18
C SER A 290 -3.70 -20.24 -4.70
N PHE A 291 -4.72 -19.85 -3.93
CA PHE A 291 -4.61 -19.61 -2.49
C PHE A 291 -4.53 -20.90 -1.67
N TYR A 292 -4.81 -22.07 -2.26
CA TYR A 292 -4.59 -23.37 -1.59
C TYR A 292 -3.13 -23.66 -1.24
N TYR A 293 -2.20 -22.92 -1.87
CA TYR A 293 -0.76 -23.12 -1.78
C TYR A 293 -0.12 -22.06 -0.88
N GLN A 294 -0.43 -20.80 -1.18
CA GLN A 294 -0.03 -19.63 -0.40
C GLN A 294 -1.28 -18.79 -0.10
N PRO A 295 -1.93 -19.02 1.06
CA PRO A 295 -3.05 -18.21 1.53
C PRO A 295 -2.51 -16.89 2.10
N SER A 296 -1.91 -16.05 1.25
CA SER A 296 -1.27 -14.80 1.63
C SER A 296 -1.47 -13.74 0.57
N LEU A 297 -2.08 -12.61 0.97
CA LEU A 297 -2.21 -11.44 0.12
C LEU A 297 -0.85 -10.89 -0.29
N ASP A 298 0.12 -10.82 0.63
CA ASP A 298 1.45 -10.29 0.36
C ASP A 298 2.21 -11.09 -0.70
N GLN A 299 2.14 -12.42 -0.62
CA GLN A 299 2.81 -13.29 -1.58
C GLN A 299 2.15 -13.23 -2.96
N PHE A 300 0.81 -13.14 -2.99
CA PHE A 300 0.07 -12.86 -4.21
C PHE A 300 0.50 -11.53 -4.84
N LEU A 301 0.52 -10.44 -4.05
CA LEU A 301 0.94 -9.11 -4.50
C LEU A 301 2.39 -9.11 -4.99
N GLU A 302 3.30 -9.81 -4.30
CA GLU A 302 4.68 -9.95 -4.76
C GLU A 302 4.76 -10.63 -6.12
N ALA A 303 4.04 -11.75 -6.29
CA ALA A 303 4.05 -12.52 -7.51
C ALA A 303 3.44 -11.76 -8.69
N ILE A 304 2.28 -11.11 -8.49
CA ILE A 304 1.58 -10.40 -9.56
C ILE A 304 2.29 -9.11 -9.97
N LEU A 305 2.88 -8.38 -9.01
CA LEU A 305 3.69 -7.19 -9.32
C LEU A 305 4.97 -7.57 -10.06
N SER A 306 5.62 -8.67 -9.65
CA SER A 306 6.77 -9.21 -10.37
C SER A 306 6.38 -9.62 -11.80
N TYR A 307 5.22 -10.27 -11.97
CA TYR A 307 4.70 -10.66 -13.28
C TYR A 307 4.43 -9.44 -14.19
N LEU A 308 3.64 -8.48 -13.73
CA LEU A 308 3.25 -7.29 -14.51
C LEU A 308 4.44 -6.40 -14.88
N THR A 309 5.55 -6.52 -14.15
CA THR A 309 6.76 -5.71 -14.37
C THR A 309 7.96 -6.50 -14.92
N ASN A 310 7.79 -7.79 -15.21
CA ASN A 310 8.87 -8.71 -15.58
C ASN A 310 10.08 -8.65 -14.61
N GLY A 311 9.79 -8.66 -13.30
CA GLY A 311 10.78 -8.64 -12.22
C GLY A 311 11.52 -7.31 -12.04
N LYS A 312 11.17 -6.25 -12.78
CA LYS A 312 11.78 -4.91 -12.61
C LYS A 312 11.39 -4.28 -11.28
N PHE A 313 10.25 -4.66 -10.73
CA PHE A 313 9.74 -4.13 -9.47
C PHE A 313 10.30 -4.90 -8.28
N ARG A 314 10.92 -4.20 -7.32
CA ARG A 314 11.40 -4.78 -6.07
C ARG A 314 10.38 -4.53 -4.96
N THR A 315 9.68 -5.58 -4.54
CA THR A 315 8.65 -5.54 -3.51
C THR A 315 9.18 -5.22 -2.11
N SER A 316 10.47 -5.47 -1.86
CA SER A 316 11.16 -5.10 -0.62
C SER A 316 11.22 -3.59 -0.37
N LYS A 317 10.98 -2.75 -1.39
CA LYS A 317 10.98 -1.28 -1.25
C LYS A 317 9.62 -0.70 -0.84
N ILE A 318 8.56 -1.51 -0.88
CA ILE A 318 7.23 -1.12 -0.44
C ILE A 318 6.79 -2.15 0.59
N SER A 319 6.94 -1.83 1.88
CA SER A 319 6.59 -2.72 2.98
C SER A 319 5.08 -2.85 3.16
N SER A 320 4.30 -1.82 2.82
CA SER A 320 2.86 -1.79 3.07
C SER A 320 2.04 -2.58 2.04
N PRO A 321 1.15 -3.50 2.47
CA PRO A 321 0.18 -4.15 1.60
C PRO A 321 -0.67 -3.15 0.82
N TRP A 322 -1.10 -2.05 1.46
CA TRP A 322 -1.91 -1.01 0.81
C TRP A 322 -1.23 -0.39 -0.41
N ALA A 323 0.04 -0.05 -0.29
CA ALA A 323 0.78 0.55 -1.38
C ALA A 323 1.08 -0.42 -2.52
N ARG A 324 1.31 -1.70 -2.18
CA ARG A 324 1.37 -2.77 -3.19
C ARG A 324 0.05 -2.89 -3.95
N ILE A 325 -1.10 -2.78 -3.27
CA ILE A 325 -2.44 -2.75 -3.91
C ILE A 325 -2.58 -1.54 -4.84
N GLN A 326 -2.14 -0.36 -4.41
CA GLN A 326 -2.19 0.86 -5.23
C GLN A 326 -1.28 0.77 -6.47
N GLN A 327 -0.09 0.21 -6.34
CA GLN A 327 0.80 -0.07 -7.47
C GLN A 327 0.18 -1.09 -8.43
N PHE A 328 -0.43 -2.15 -7.88
CA PHE A 328 -1.15 -3.16 -8.66
C PHE A 328 -2.29 -2.54 -9.45
N ALA A 329 -3.11 -1.69 -8.82
CA ALA A 329 -4.18 -0.93 -9.46
C ALA A 329 -3.69 -0.09 -10.63
N ALA A 330 -2.58 0.62 -10.44
CA ALA A 330 -1.99 1.44 -11.50
C ALA A 330 -1.48 0.58 -12.67
N LEU A 331 -0.88 -0.59 -12.39
CA LEU A 331 -0.48 -1.55 -13.43
C LEU A 331 -1.68 -2.14 -14.17
N LEU A 332 -2.78 -2.46 -13.47
CA LEU A 332 -4.03 -2.89 -14.09
C LEU A 332 -4.61 -1.82 -15.01
N ALA A 333 -4.49 -0.54 -14.67
CA ALA A 333 -5.00 0.57 -15.48
C ALA A 333 -4.24 0.72 -16.82
N ALA A 334 -3.02 0.19 -16.91
CA ALA A 334 -2.18 0.33 -18.12
C ALA A 334 -2.38 -0.77 -19.18
N GLY A 335 -3.16 -1.82 -18.89
CA GLY A 335 -3.41 -2.91 -19.83
C GLY A 335 -4.68 -3.69 -19.51
N LYS A 336 -5.00 -4.66 -20.36
CA LYS A 336 -6.17 -5.53 -20.22
C LYS A 336 -5.73 -6.96 -19.90
N PHE A 337 -5.66 -7.29 -18.62
CA PHE A 337 -5.19 -8.59 -18.15
C PHE A 337 -6.35 -9.52 -17.80
N ILE A 338 -6.10 -10.83 -17.84
CA ILE A 338 -6.95 -11.83 -17.19
C ILE A 338 -6.22 -12.33 -15.94
N ILE A 339 -6.89 -12.25 -14.79
CA ILE A 339 -6.34 -12.67 -13.50
C ILE A 339 -7.24 -13.72 -12.89
N VAL A 340 -6.69 -14.88 -12.54
CA VAL A 340 -7.43 -15.95 -11.87
C VAL A 340 -7.01 -16.04 -10.41
N LEU A 341 -7.97 -15.89 -9.49
CA LEU A 341 -7.82 -16.09 -8.05
C LEU A 341 -8.53 -17.38 -7.66
N ASP A 342 -7.77 -18.47 -7.58
CA ASP A 342 -8.29 -19.82 -7.39
C ASP A 342 -8.28 -20.22 -5.90
N GLY A 343 -9.41 -20.71 -5.39
CA GLY A 343 -9.56 -21.21 -4.04
C GLY A 343 -9.69 -20.12 -2.97
N LEU A 344 -10.35 -19.01 -3.28
CA LEU A 344 -10.41 -17.84 -2.40
C LEU A 344 -11.12 -18.12 -1.07
N GLU A 345 -11.89 -19.21 -0.94
CA GLU A 345 -12.59 -19.57 0.30
C GLU A 345 -11.65 -19.73 1.51
N VAL A 346 -10.37 -20.05 1.29
CA VAL A 346 -9.39 -20.19 2.38
C VAL A 346 -9.03 -18.85 3.03
N MET A 347 -9.39 -17.74 2.38
CA MET A 347 -9.21 -16.38 2.86
C MET A 347 -10.53 -15.77 3.34
N GLN A 348 -11.63 -16.53 3.31
CA GLN A 348 -12.98 -16.08 3.67
C GLN A 348 -13.47 -16.72 4.97
N LYS A 349 -14.33 -16.02 5.69
CA LYS A 349 -15.09 -16.58 6.81
C LYS A 349 -16.11 -17.57 6.29
N THR A 350 -15.92 -18.85 6.62
CA THR A 350 -16.83 -19.95 6.21
C THR A 350 -17.82 -20.36 7.30
N GLU A 351 -17.72 -19.78 8.50
CA GLU A 351 -18.61 -20.07 9.61
C GLU A 351 -19.80 -19.10 9.65
N ASN A 352 -21.00 -19.65 9.87
CA ASN A 352 -22.27 -18.91 9.82
C ASN A 352 -22.62 -18.13 11.11
N ALA A 353 -21.63 -17.75 11.91
CA ALA A 353 -21.90 -17.25 13.26
C ALA A 353 -22.46 -15.82 13.32
N ASN A 354 -22.15 -14.91 12.37
CA ASN A 354 -22.38 -13.45 12.56
C ASN A 354 -22.62 -12.62 11.27
N ASP A 355 -23.52 -12.98 10.34
CA ASP A 355 -23.77 -12.25 9.06
C ASP A 355 -22.53 -11.98 8.16
N ASP A 356 -21.38 -12.52 8.57
CA ASP A 356 -20.05 -12.34 8.00
C ASP A 356 -19.68 -13.46 7.01
N PHE A 357 -20.59 -14.41 6.78
CA PHE A 357 -20.35 -15.57 5.92
C PHE A 357 -19.97 -15.13 4.50
N GLY A 358 -18.82 -15.60 4.03
CA GLY A 358 -18.26 -15.25 2.73
C GLY A 358 -17.54 -13.90 2.67
N ARG A 359 -17.36 -13.19 3.79
CA ARG A 359 -16.46 -12.02 3.86
C ARG A 359 -15.01 -12.47 3.93
N LEU A 360 -14.11 -11.76 3.26
CA LEU A 360 -12.66 -11.96 3.40
C LEU A 360 -12.21 -11.61 4.82
N GLU A 361 -11.28 -12.37 5.40
CA GLU A 361 -10.75 -12.06 6.73
C GLU A 361 -9.88 -10.79 6.71
N ASP A 362 -9.03 -10.66 5.70
CA ASP A 362 -8.10 -9.56 5.51
C ASP A 362 -8.81 -8.32 4.90
N ARG A 363 -8.78 -7.20 5.64
CA ARG A 363 -9.35 -5.91 5.21
C ARG A 363 -8.62 -5.31 4.01
N ALA A 364 -7.31 -5.43 3.92
CA ALA A 364 -6.55 -4.96 2.76
C ALA A 364 -6.97 -5.78 1.51
N PHE A 365 -7.23 -7.07 1.67
CA PHE A 365 -7.72 -7.89 0.58
C PHE A 365 -9.14 -7.49 0.14
N ARG A 366 -10.04 -7.14 1.08
CA ARG A 366 -11.35 -6.57 0.73
C ARG A 366 -11.21 -5.34 -0.18
N ASN A 367 -10.33 -4.41 0.20
CA ASN A 367 -10.09 -3.22 -0.60
C ASN A 367 -9.53 -3.54 -1.99
N LEU A 368 -8.64 -4.54 -2.11
CA LEU A 368 -8.16 -5.00 -3.41
C LEU A 368 -9.31 -5.57 -4.25
N LEU A 369 -10.21 -6.33 -3.64
CA LEU A 369 -11.37 -6.92 -4.32
C LEU A 369 -12.33 -5.83 -4.84
N GLU A 370 -12.60 -4.82 -4.02
CA GLU A 370 -13.38 -3.64 -4.41
C GLU A 370 -12.72 -2.87 -5.55
N LEU A 371 -11.39 -2.69 -5.48
CA LEU A 371 -10.60 -2.06 -6.53
C LEU A 371 -10.70 -2.82 -7.85
N CYS A 372 -10.52 -4.14 -7.80
CA CYS A 372 -10.69 -5.03 -8.94
C CYS A 372 -12.09 -4.97 -9.55
N ALA A 373 -13.10 -4.62 -8.75
CA ALA A 373 -14.48 -4.50 -9.19
C ALA A 373 -14.84 -3.09 -9.70
N ASP A 374 -13.97 -2.09 -9.60
CA ASP A 374 -14.26 -0.73 -10.07
C ASP A 374 -14.05 -0.60 -11.58
N PRO A 375 -15.14 -0.43 -12.38
CA PRO A 375 -15.02 -0.34 -13.83
C PRO A 375 -14.32 0.94 -14.32
N LYS A 376 -14.14 1.95 -13.46
CA LYS A 376 -13.48 3.22 -13.79
C LYS A 376 -11.95 3.14 -13.73
N LEU A 377 -11.39 2.14 -13.03
CA LEU A 377 -9.95 2.08 -12.76
C LEU A 377 -9.18 1.30 -13.82
N HIS A 378 -9.75 0.21 -14.36
CA HIS A 378 -9.08 -0.65 -15.34
C HIS A 378 -10.06 -1.37 -16.25
N GLN A 379 -9.54 -2.08 -17.25
CA GLN A 379 -10.31 -2.92 -18.18
C GLN A 379 -10.05 -4.43 -18.00
N SER A 380 -9.19 -4.78 -17.04
CA SER A 380 -8.83 -6.17 -16.73
C SER A 380 -10.01 -6.98 -16.17
N PHE A 381 -9.95 -8.30 -16.34
CA PHE A 381 -10.97 -9.27 -15.95
C PHE A 381 -10.43 -10.24 -14.89
N VAL A 382 -11.09 -10.30 -13.75
CA VAL A 382 -10.71 -11.11 -12.60
C VAL A 382 -11.70 -12.26 -12.44
N LEU A 383 -11.22 -13.48 -12.61
CA LEU A 383 -11.98 -14.71 -12.41
C LEU A 383 -11.64 -15.30 -11.05
N ILE A 384 -12.63 -15.51 -10.20
CA ILE A 384 -12.43 -16.00 -8.83
C ILE A 384 -13.12 -17.35 -8.69
N THR A 385 -12.47 -18.33 -8.06
CA THR A 385 -13.14 -19.57 -7.64
C THR A 385 -13.30 -19.57 -6.12
N SER A 386 -14.50 -19.88 -5.64
CA SER A 386 -14.76 -20.01 -4.19
C SER A 386 -15.87 -21.01 -3.88
N ARG A 387 -15.86 -21.58 -2.67
CA ARG A 387 -16.97 -22.38 -2.12
C ARG A 387 -18.14 -21.54 -1.63
N VAL A 388 -17.87 -20.31 -1.23
CA VAL A 388 -18.85 -19.43 -0.59
C VAL A 388 -18.99 -18.13 -1.39
N PRO A 389 -20.14 -17.45 -1.34
CA PRO A 389 -20.33 -16.19 -2.04
C PRO A 389 -19.30 -15.13 -1.61
N LEU A 390 -18.94 -14.22 -2.52
CA LEU A 390 -18.08 -13.07 -2.21
C LEU A 390 -18.93 -11.96 -1.60
N ALA A 391 -19.05 -11.96 -0.26
CA ALA A 391 -19.95 -11.03 0.45
C ALA A 391 -19.52 -9.57 0.29
N ASP A 392 -18.21 -9.30 0.21
CA ASP A 392 -17.64 -7.95 0.17
C ASP A 392 -18.04 -7.16 -1.09
N ILE A 393 -18.16 -7.83 -2.24
CA ILE A 393 -18.56 -7.21 -3.52
C ILE A 393 -19.96 -7.61 -3.98
N ARG A 394 -20.74 -8.28 -3.12
CA ARG A 394 -22.12 -8.68 -3.42
C ARG A 394 -23.01 -7.51 -3.86
N PRO A 395 -22.90 -6.29 -3.30
CA PRO A 395 -23.67 -5.13 -3.79
C PRO A 395 -23.40 -4.75 -5.25
N LEU A 396 -22.29 -5.22 -5.84
CA LEU A 396 -21.89 -4.96 -7.22
C LEU A 396 -22.37 -6.04 -8.20
N ASP A 397 -23.06 -7.08 -7.73
CA ASP A 397 -23.61 -8.14 -8.58
C ASP A 397 -24.66 -7.55 -9.55
N GLY A 398 -24.55 -7.89 -10.83
CA GLY A 398 -25.36 -7.25 -11.87
C GLY A 398 -24.79 -5.92 -12.40
N ILE A 399 -23.81 -5.31 -11.72
CA ILE A 399 -23.10 -4.10 -12.15
C ILE A 399 -21.75 -4.50 -12.76
N SER A 400 -20.70 -4.57 -11.95
CA SER A 400 -19.34 -4.94 -12.36
C SER A 400 -18.89 -6.31 -11.86
N TYR A 401 -19.64 -6.91 -10.95
CA TYR A 401 -19.47 -8.28 -10.48
C TYR A 401 -20.56 -9.20 -11.06
N ARG A 402 -20.23 -10.46 -11.31
CA ARG A 402 -21.18 -11.53 -11.65
C ARG A 402 -20.87 -12.79 -10.86
N SER A 403 -21.87 -13.32 -10.17
CA SER A 403 -21.80 -14.63 -9.52
C SER A 403 -22.33 -15.73 -10.44
N LEU A 404 -21.49 -16.68 -10.83
CA LEU A 404 -21.86 -17.86 -11.59
C LEU A 404 -21.83 -19.10 -10.69
N GLN A 405 -22.98 -19.70 -10.47
CA GLN A 405 -23.06 -20.98 -9.76
C GLN A 405 -22.57 -22.12 -10.67
N VAL A 406 -21.66 -22.92 -10.15
CA VAL A 406 -21.10 -24.10 -10.79
C VAL A 406 -21.73 -25.33 -10.16
N ASP A 407 -22.72 -25.87 -10.85
CA ASP A 407 -23.51 -27.01 -10.38
C ASP A 407 -22.79 -28.35 -10.62
N TYR A 408 -23.42 -29.41 -10.11
CA TYR A 408 -23.01 -30.79 -10.36
C TYR A 408 -23.21 -31.18 -11.84
N PHE A 409 -22.55 -32.25 -12.27
CA PHE A 409 -22.82 -32.79 -13.60
C PHE A 409 -24.26 -33.28 -13.71
N SER A 410 -24.86 -33.07 -14.88
CA SER A 410 -26.10 -33.77 -15.24
C SER A 410 -25.83 -35.28 -15.32
N ASP A 411 -26.88 -36.10 -15.21
CA ASP A 411 -26.77 -37.55 -15.34
C ASP A 411 -26.03 -37.98 -16.63
N SER A 412 -26.28 -37.27 -17.73
CA SER A 412 -25.62 -37.52 -19.02
C SER A 412 -24.16 -37.09 -19.04
N ASP A 413 -23.84 -35.92 -18.50
CA ASP A 413 -22.47 -35.40 -18.48
C ASP A 413 -21.59 -36.25 -17.55
N GLY A 414 -22.13 -36.69 -16.41
CA GLY A 414 -21.44 -37.59 -15.50
C GLY A 414 -21.26 -38.99 -16.08
N ALA A 415 -22.24 -39.51 -16.83
CA ALA A 415 -22.08 -40.77 -17.56
C ALA A 415 -20.99 -40.70 -18.63
N GLU A 416 -20.92 -39.59 -19.38
CA GLU A 416 -19.86 -39.35 -20.35
C GLU A 416 -18.49 -39.22 -19.67
N TYR A 417 -18.42 -38.50 -18.54
CA TYR A 417 -17.22 -38.38 -17.74
C TYR A 417 -16.69 -39.74 -17.24
N LEU A 418 -17.56 -40.59 -16.69
CA LEU A 418 -17.22 -41.95 -16.27
C LEU A 418 -16.71 -42.80 -17.44
N ARG A 419 -17.36 -42.71 -18.59
CA ARG A 419 -16.97 -43.45 -19.80
C ARG A 419 -15.60 -43.01 -20.32
N GLN A 420 -15.33 -41.71 -20.36
CA GLN A 420 -14.02 -41.18 -20.75
C GLN A 420 -12.90 -41.69 -19.81
N ARG A 421 -13.22 -41.88 -18.53
CA ARG A 421 -12.32 -42.46 -17.52
C ARG A 421 -12.24 -44.00 -17.55
N GLY A 422 -12.77 -44.64 -18.59
CA GLY A 422 -12.61 -46.08 -18.82
C GLY A 422 -13.65 -46.97 -18.13
N ILE A 423 -14.71 -46.40 -17.55
CA ILE A 423 -15.77 -47.19 -16.92
C ILE A 423 -16.65 -47.82 -17.98
N LYS A 424 -16.73 -49.16 -17.91
CA LYS A 424 -17.47 -50.04 -18.80
C LYS A 424 -18.90 -50.19 -18.28
N GLY A 425 -19.88 -49.91 -19.13
CA GLY A 425 -21.31 -50.00 -18.80
C GLY A 425 -22.16 -49.42 -19.92
N ASP A 426 -23.44 -49.81 -19.96
CA ASP A 426 -24.39 -49.17 -20.85
C ASP A 426 -24.71 -47.74 -20.37
N THR A 427 -25.23 -46.90 -21.27
CA THR A 427 -25.50 -45.48 -20.94
C THR A 427 -26.49 -45.33 -19.79
N LYS A 428 -27.48 -46.23 -19.68
CA LYS A 428 -28.46 -46.18 -18.60
C LYS A 428 -27.82 -46.40 -17.23
N ASN A 429 -26.98 -47.43 -17.10
CA ASN A 429 -26.26 -47.69 -15.86
C ASN A 429 -25.31 -46.55 -15.50
N LEU A 430 -24.55 -46.02 -16.46
CA LEU A 430 -23.65 -44.89 -16.18
C LEU A 430 -24.40 -43.62 -15.77
N CYS A 431 -25.56 -43.32 -16.36
CA CYS A 431 -26.42 -42.22 -15.92
C CYS A 431 -26.96 -42.46 -14.51
N GLN A 432 -27.34 -43.70 -14.20
CA GLN A 432 -27.80 -44.08 -12.86
C GLN A 432 -26.68 -43.93 -11.83
N LEU A 433 -25.46 -44.37 -12.12
CA LEU A 433 -24.29 -44.15 -11.25
C LEU A 433 -24.00 -42.66 -11.05
N SER A 434 -24.07 -41.86 -12.13
CA SER A 434 -23.93 -40.41 -12.00
C SER A 434 -24.95 -39.84 -11.01
N ARG A 435 -26.22 -40.24 -11.12
CA ARG A 435 -27.31 -39.80 -10.24
C ARG A 435 -27.11 -40.26 -8.79
N GLU A 436 -26.80 -41.53 -8.59
CA GLU A 436 -26.64 -42.15 -7.27
C GLU A 436 -25.50 -41.49 -6.47
N TYR A 437 -24.39 -41.17 -7.13
CA TYR A 437 -23.25 -40.48 -6.53
C TYR A 437 -23.31 -38.94 -6.68
N GLY A 438 -24.49 -38.39 -6.97
CA GLY A 438 -24.79 -36.95 -6.88
C GLY A 438 -24.25 -36.07 -8.00
N GLY A 439 -23.73 -36.64 -9.10
CA GLY A 439 -23.14 -35.89 -10.21
C GLY A 439 -21.87 -35.10 -9.82
N HIS A 440 -21.32 -35.35 -8.63
CA HIS A 440 -20.19 -34.61 -8.11
C HIS A 440 -18.88 -35.06 -8.77
N ALA A 441 -18.17 -34.12 -9.41
CA ALA A 441 -17.02 -34.44 -10.26
C ALA A 441 -15.92 -35.20 -9.51
N LEU A 442 -15.58 -34.81 -8.27
CA LEU A 442 -14.61 -35.54 -7.45
C LEU A 442 -15.12 -36.94 -7.06
N SER A 443 -16.40 -37.07 -6.69
CA SER A 443 -16.98 -38.38 -6.32
C SER A 443 -16.90 -39.35 -7.49
N LEU A 444 -17.31 -38.92 -8.69
CA LEU A 444 -17.25 -39.73 -9.90
C LEU A 444 -15.79 -40.01 -10.33
N SER A 445 -14.89 -39.05 -10.11
CA SER A 445 -13.45 -39.23 -10.35
C SER A 445 -12.86 -40.35 -9.49
N LEU A 446 -13.13 -40.31 -8.17
CA LEU A 446 -12.64 -41.29 -7.21
C LEU A 446 -13.32 -42.65 -7.40
N LEU A 447 -14.63 -42.68 -7.66
CA LEU A 447 -15.34 -43.91 -7.98
C LEU A 447 -14.76 -44.58 -9.23
N ALA A 448 -14.51 -43.82 -10.29
CA ALA A 448 -13.91 -44.36 -11.49
C ALA A 448 -12.50 -44.91 -11.24
N GLY A 449 -11.68 -44.17 -10.48
CA GLY A 449 -10.36 -44.64 -10.05
C GLY A 449 -10.44 -45.96 -9.26
N TYR A 450 -11.45 -46.10 -8.39
CA TYR A 450 -11.63 -47.26 -7.53
C TYR A 450 -12.05 -48.49 -8.35
N LEU A 451 -13.03 -48.31 -9.24
CA LEU A 451 -13.52 -49.38 -10.09
C LEU A 451 -12.47 -49.85 -11.11
N ASN A 452 -11.67 -48.94 -11.67
CA ASN A 452 -10.59 -49.30 -12.57
C ASN A 452 -9.52 -50.14 -11.87
N GLU A 453 -9.15 -49.77 -10.65
CA GLU A 453 -8.11 -50.49 -9.89
C GLU A 453 -8.58 -51.88 -9.44
N TYR A 454 -9.77 -51.97 -8.84
CA TYR A 454 -10.19 -53.18 -8.12
C TYR A 454 -11.18 -54.06 -8.90
N PHE A 455 -11.76 -53.54 -9.98
CA PHE A 455 -12.86 -54.20 -10.71
C PHE A 455 -12.76 -54.05 -12.24
N ASP A 456 -11.59 -53.71 -12.79
CA ASP A 456 -11.36 -53.55 -14.24
C ASP A 456 -12.38 -52.61 -14.94
N GLY A 457 -12.81 -51.59 -14.21
CA GLY A 457 -13.72 -50.54 -14.69
C GLY A 457 -15.17 -50.98 -14.85
N GLN A 458 -15.58 -52.13 -14.30
CA GLN A 458 -16.96 -52.64 -14.44
C GLN A 458 -17.95 -51.84 -13.57
N SER A 459 -18.88 -51.12 -14.19
CA SER A 459 -19.88 -50.27 -13.52
C SER A 459 -20.78 -51.02 -12.52
N GLN A 460 -21.08 -52.29 -12.77
CA GLN A 460 -21.93 -53.12 -11.90
C GLN A 460 -21.34 -53.34 -10.49
N ASN A 461 -20.02 -53.16 -10.31
CA ASN A 461 -19.34 -53.33 -9.03
C ASN A 461 -19.41 -52.09 -8.13
N ALA A 462 -20.03 -51.00 -8.58
CA ALA A 462 -20.22 -49.80 -7.75
C ALA A 462 -21.04 -50.09 -6.47
N SER A 463 -21.88 -51.13 -6.47
CA SER A 463 -22.66 -51.53 -5.30
C SER A 463 -21.83 -51.93 -4.08
N GLU A 464 -20.52 -52.22 -4.25
CA GLU A 464 -19.57 -52.46 -3.16
C GLU A 464 -19.35 -51.22 -2.28
N ILE A 465 -19.59 -50.01 -2.82
CA ILE A 465 -19.57 -48.74 -2.09
C ILE A 465 -20.96 -48.14 -2.17
N PRO A 466 -21.95 -48.66 -1.44
CA PRO A 466 -23.32 -48.20 -1.57
C PRO A 466 -23.40 -46.71 -1.17
N PRO A 467 -24.09 -45.85 -1.96
CA PRO A 467 -24.21 -44.42 -1.70
C PRO A 467 -25.23 -44.16 -0.58
N LEU A 468 -24.93 -44.63 0.63
CA LEU A 468 -25.83 -44.59 1.79
C LEU A 468 -25.89 -43.20 2.46
N ALA A 469 -25.17 -42.23 1.90
CA ALA A 469 -24.95 -40.91 2.47
C ALA A 469 -26.01 -39.89 2.02
N THR A 470 -26.54 -39.12 2.97
CA THR A 470 -27.50 -38.03 2.72
C THR A 470 -26.84 -36.73 2.24
N SER A 471 -25.53 -36.56 2.44
CA SER A 471 -24.76 -35.40 1.97
C SER A 471 -23.61 -35.80 1.04
N GLU A 472 -23.18 -34.90 0.15
CA GLU A 472 -22.12 -35.18 -0.83
C GLU A 472 -20.74 -35.39 -0.18
N GLU A 473 -20.44 -34.66 0.88
CA GLU A 473 -19.23 -34.85 1.68
C GLU A 473 -19.16 -36.25 2.30
N THR A 474 -20.31 -36.76 2.77
CA THR A 474 -20.39 -38.13 3.28
C THR A 474 -20.28 -39.18 2.16
N LYS A 475 -20.67 -38.87 0.91
CA LYS A 475 -20.43 -39.76 -0.25
C LYS A 475 -18.96 -39.84 -0.64
N VAL A 476 -18.25 -38.71 -0.71
CA VAL A 476 -16.79 -38.71 -0.96
C VAL A 476 -16.07 -39.48 0.15
N ASN A 477 -16.42 -39.24 1.41
CA ASN A 477 -15.82 -39.94 2.55
C ASN A 477 -16.10 -41.45 2.54
N GLN A 478 -17.25 -41.90 2.02
CA GLN A 478 -17.52 -43.34 1.84
C GLN A 478 -16.57 -43.98 0.82
N ILE A 479 -16.30 -43.32 -0.31
CA ILE A 479 -15.34 -43.81 -1.31
C ILE A 479 -13.93 -43.80 -0.72
N LEU A 480 -13.55 -42.74 -0.02
CA LEU A 480 -12.23 -42.66 0.64
C LEU A 480 -12.06 -43.73 1.73
N LYS A 481 -13.12 -44.07 2.47
CA LYS A 481 -13.12 -45.19 3.42
C LYS A 481 -12.94 -46.53 2.74
N ALA A 482 -13.56 -46.74 1.58
CA ALA A 482 -13.37 -47.95 0.79
C ALA A 482 -11.94 -48.07 0.23
N TYR A 483 -11.32 -46.94 -0.14
CA TYR A 483 -9.89 -46.90 -0.45
C TYR A 483 -9.04 -47.23 0.77
N ASP A 484 -9.24 -46.54 1.89
CA ASP A 484 -8.43 -46.71 3.11
C ASP A 484 -8.40 -48.17 3.60
N ALA A 485 -9.51 -48.89 3.45
CA ALA A 485 -9.61 -50.32 3.78
C ALA A 485 -8.82 -51.26 2.84
N ARG A 486 -8.43 -50.80 1.64
CA ARG A 486 -7.74 -51.59 0.60
C ARG A 486 -6.34 -51.08 0.25
N LEU A 487 -5.92 -49.92 0.74
CA LEU A 487 -4.56 -49.44 0.57
C LEU A 487 -3.60 -50.36 1.34
N THR A 488 -2.44 -50.65 0.73
CA THR A 488 -1.35 -51.31 1.47
C THR A 488 -0.79 -50.37 2.54
N ASP A 489 -0.13 -50.90 3.56
CA ASP A 489 0.45 -50.08 4.63
C ASP A 489 1.35 -48.96 4.07
N VAL A 490 2.18 -49.26 3.06
CA VAL A 490 3.07 -48.26 2.43
C VAL A 490 2.29 -47.20 1.66
N GLN A 491 1.22 -47.58 0.93
CA GLN A 491 0.36 -46.63 0.22
C GLN A 491 -0.39 -45.71 1.20
N ARG A 492 -0.91 -46.31 2.26
CA ARG A 492 -1.63 -45.63 3.34
C ARG A 492 -0.71 -44.67 4.09
N ALA A 493 0.51 -45.10 4.43
CA ALA A 493 1.50 -44.25 5.06
C ALA A 493 1.89 -43.06 4.16
N ALA A 494 2.04 -43.28 2.86
CA ALA A 494 2.38 -42.21 1.92
C ALA A 494 1.29 -41.14 1.83
N ILE A 495 0.02 -41.54 1.73
CA ILE A 495 -1.10 -40.58 1.64
C ILE A 495 -1.36 -39.86 2.97
N LEU A 496 -1.20 -40.54 4.11
CA LEU A 496 -1.26 -39.91 5.43
C LEU A 496 -0.15 -38.86 5.56
N MET A 497 1.10 -39.21 5.25
CA MET A 497 2.21 -38.27 5.30
C MET A 497 1.98 -37.06 4.37
N LEU A 498 1.51 -37.28 3.13
CA LEU A 498 1.12 -36.19 2.21
C LEU A 498 0.00 -35.31 2.77
N SER A 499 -0.94 -35.88 3.52
CA SER A 499 -2.04 -35.13 4.15
C SER A 499 -1.60 -34.18 5.25
N ALA A 500 -0.47 -34.47 5.91
CA ALA A 500 0.08 -33.64 6.96
C ALA A 500 0.81 -32.38 6.43
N PHE A 501 1.34 -32.42 5.21
CA PHE A 501 1.93 -31.25 4.58
C PHE A 501 0.86 -30.16 4.34
N ARG A 502 1.14 -28.95 4.83
CA ARG A 502 0.27 -27.77 4.65
C ARG A 502 0.25 -27.23 3.22
N ARG A 503 1.26 -27.56 2.43
CA ARG A 503 1.51 -27.07 1.06
C ARG A 503 1.89 -28.25 0.16
N PRO A 504 1.81 -28.14 -1.16
CA PRO A 504 2.40 -29.15 -2.02
C PRO A 504 3.87 -29.34 -1.69
N VAL A 505 4.30 -30.57 -1.83
CA VAL A 505 5.65 -30.99 -1.46
C VAL A 505 6.40 -31.39 -2.71
N ALA A 506 7.60 -30.82 -2.89
CA ALA A 506 8.50 -31.25 -3.95
C ALA A 506 8.85 -32.72 -3.76
N HIS A 507 8.97 -33.46 -4.86
CA HIS A 507 9.25 -34.90 -4.83
C HIS A 507 10.47 -35.23 -3.96
N LYS A 508 11.55 -34.45 -4.09
CA LYS A 508 12.77 -34.61 -3.29
C LYS A 508 12.53 -34.37 -1.81
N THR A 509 11.76 -33.35 -1.46
CA THR A 509 11.40 -33.04 -0.08
C THR A 509 10.59 -34.18 0.53
N PHE A 510 9.58 -34.68 -0.19
CA PHE A 510 8.79 -35.81 0.28
C PHE A 510 9.64 -37.08 0.44
N GLU A 511 10.54 -37.33 -0.51
CA GLU A 511 11.50 -38.44 -0.45
C GLU A 511 12.41 -38.33 0.80
N SER A 512 12.97 -37.15 1.06
CA SER A 512 13.81 -36.91 2.24
C SER A 512 13.06 -37.11 3.55
N VAL A 513 11.83 -36.62 3.65
CA VAL A 513 10.99 -36.81 4.84
C VAL A 513 10.63 -38.29 5.00
N ALA A 514 10.17 -38.97 3.94
CA ALA A 514 9.74 -40.36 4.00
C ALA A 514 10.86 -41.33 4.44
N PHE A 515 12.13 -41.01 4.14
CA PHE A 515 13.29 -41.84 4.48
C PHE A 515 14.09 -41.35 5.69
N GLN A 516 13.57 -40.38 6.44
CA GLN A 516 14.26 -39.84 7.61
C GLN A 516 14.25 -40.84 8.78
N GLN A 517 15.42 -41.39 9.15
CA GLN A 517 15.57 -42.49 10.12
C GLN A 517 15.70 -42.05 11.60
N LYS A 518 15.41 -40.79 11.94
CA LYS A 518 15.89 -40.17 13.18
C LYS A 518 14.93 -40.16 14.38
N LEU A 519 13.74 -40.78 14.31
CA LEU A 519 12.77 -40.70 15.40
C LEU A 519 12.88 -41.87 16.39
N LEU A 520 12.89 -41.54 17.69
CA LEU A 520 13.02 -42.46 18.83
C LEU A 520 11.74 -43.28 19.11
N GLU A 521 10.60 -42.88 18.53
CA GLU A 521 9.30 -43.54 18.66
C GLU A 521 8.78 -43.85 17.25
N THR A 522 8.68 -45.13 16.89
CA THR A 522 8.24 -45.52 15.55
C THR A 522 6.83 -46.11 15.56
N ASN A 523 5.98 -45.66 14.63
CA ASN A 523 4.71 -46.30 14.31
C ASN A 523 4.94 -47.27 13.15
N PRO A 524 4.53 -48.55 13.27
CA PRO A 524 4.72 -49.55 12.23
C PRO A 524 4.21 -49.14 10.84
N LEU A 525 3.14 -48.33 10.79
CA LEU A 525 2.59 -47.80 9.54
C LEU A 525 3.58 -46.85 8.87
N LEU A 526 4.19 -45.92 9.61
CA LEU A 526 5.18 -44.99 9.04
C LEU A 526 6.49 -45.71 8.68
N GLU A 527 6.92 -46.70 9.47
CA GLU A 527 8.08 -47.54 9.14
C GLU A 527 7.92 -48.25 7.80
N SER A 528 6.69 -48.58 7.40
CA SER A 528 6.43 -49.21 6.10
C SER A 528 6.97 -48.37 4.92
N LEU A 529 7.07 -47.04 5.03
CA LEU A 529 7.68 -46.19 4.01
C LEU A 529 9.18 -46.48 3.83
N SER A 530 9.87 -46.86 4.89
CA SER A 530 11.30 -47.20 4.83
C SER A 530 11.58 -48.55 4.18
N THR A 531 10.55 -49.39 4.00
CA THR A 531 10.68 -50.72 3.36
C THR A 531 10.81 -50.64 1.84
N VAL A 532 10.49 -49.49 1.23
CA VAL A 532 10.62 -49.25 -0.20
C VAL A 532 11.83 -48.37 -0.50
N ASN A 533 12.44 -48.57 -1.67
CA ASN A 533 13.48 -47.66 -2.15
C ASN A 533 12.85 -46.43 -2.87
N PRO A 534 13.64 -45.39 -3.23
CA PRO A 534 13.13 -44.23 -3.95
C PRO A 534 12.35 -44.54 -5.23
N PHE A 535 12.70 -45.61 -5.95
CA PHE A 535 11.96 -46.05 -7.14
C PHE A 535 10.59 -46.63 -6.78
N GLY A 536 10.52 -47.45 -5.73
CA GLY A 536 9.28 -47.98 -5.17
C GLY A 536 8.33 -46.87 -4.71
N LEU A 537 8.85 -45.85 -4.02
CA LEU A 537 8.09 -44.68 -3.61
C LEU A 537 7.50 -43.94 -4.82
N ARG A 538 8.28 -43.74 -5.89
CA ARG A 538 7.78 -43.13 -7.15
C ARG A 538 6.67 -43.96 -7.78
N SER A 539 6.78 -45.29 -7.77
CA SER A 539 5.75 -46.18 -8.29
C SER A 539 4.46 -46.09 -7.48
N ILE A 540 4.57 -46.00 -6.16
CA ILE A 540 3.44 -45.82 -5.25
C ILE A 540 2.75 -44.49 -5.50
N LEU A 541 3.49 -43.38 -5.57
CA LEU A 541 2.93 -42.06 -5.84
C LEU A 541 2.23 -42.03 -7.20
N ARG A 542 2.84 -42.59 -8.26
CA ARG A 542 2.18 -42.71 -9.58
C ARG A 542 0.90 -43.55 -9.54
N ASN A 543 0.88 -44.61 -8.75
CA ASN A 543 -0.32 -45.44 -8.61
C ASN A 543 -1.44 -44.69 -7.87
N LEU A 544 -1.12 -43.94 -6.81
CA LEU A 544 -2.08 -43.06 -6.14
C LEU A 544 -2.58 -41.93 -7.06
N GLU A 545 -1.72 -41.42 -7.94
CA GLU A 545 -2.05 -40.39 -8.94
C GLU A 545 -3.07 -40.93 -9.96
N GLN A 546 -2.82 -42.14 -10.50
CA GLN A 546 -3.73 -42.81 -11.45
C GLN A 546 -5.12 -43.09 -10.85
N ARG A 547 -5.18 -43.32 -9.53
CA ARG A 547 -6.44 -43.50 -8.79
C ARG A 547 -7.15 -42.16 -8.48
N GLY A 548 -6.55 -41.02 -8.81
CA GLY A 548 -7.09 -39.69 -8.53
C GLY A 548 -7.02 -39.28 -7.05
N LEU A 549 -6.24 -40.00 -6.24
CA LEU A 549 -6.07 -39.71 -4.81
C LEU A 549 -5.06 -38.60 -4.55
N ILE A 550 -4.00 -38.52 -5.38
CA ILE A 550 -3.02 -37.44 -5.32
C ILE A 550 -3.01 -36.66 -6.64
N ILE A 551 -2.64 -35.37 -6.54
CA ILE A 551 -2.44 -34.50 -7.68
C ILE A 551 -0.93 -34.31 -7.85
N ARG A 552 -0.46 -34.52 -9.08
CA ARG A 552 0.91 -34.33 -9.47
C ARG A 552 1.03 -33.09 -10.36
N GLU A 553 1.96 -32.21 -10.03
CA GLU A 553 2.12 -30.94 -10.72
C GLU A 553 3.59 -30.59 -10.94
N SER A 554 3.84 -29.66 -11.87
CA SER A 554 5.18 -29.17 -12.19
C SER A 554 5.30 -27.71 -11.78
N HIS A 555 6.17 -27.43 -10.82
CA HIS A 555 6.52 -26.09 -10.38
C HIS A 555 7.73 -25.56 -11.17
N PRO A 556 7.74 -24.28 -11.62
CA PRO A 556 8.85 -23.74 -12.41
C PRO A 556 10.21 -23.77 -11.71
N GLN A 557 10.24 -23.65 -10.36
CA GLN A 557 11.47 -23.60 -9.58
C GLN A 557 11.79 -24.94 -8.89
N ASP A 558 10.78 -25.59 -8.32
CA ASP A 558 10.98 -26.80 -7.50
C ASP A 558 10.81 -28.11 -8.28
N GLY A 559 10.47 -28.01 -9.57
CA GLY A 559 10.19 -29.15 -10.42
C GLY A 559 8.95 -29.89 -9.97
N LEU A 560 9.02 -31.22 -9.89
CA LEU A 560 7.85 -32.04 -9.63
C LEU A 560 7.37 -31.94 -8.18
N GLN A 561 6.09 -31.60 -7.98
CA GLN A 561 5.42 -31.52 -6.68
C GLN A 561 4.20 -32.45 -6.61
N TYR A 562 3.82 -32.81 -5.38
CA TYR A 562 2.63 -33.59 -5.06
C TYR A 562 1.76 -32.85 -4.05
N THR A 563 0.45 -32.94 -4.24
CA THR A 563 -0.55 -32.39 -3.33
C THR A 563 -1.80 -33.27 -3.31
N LEU A 564 -2.73 -32.96 -2.42
CA LEU A 564 -4.01 -33.64 -2.28
C LEU A 564 -5.13 -32.66 -2.57
N HIS A 565 -6.25 -33.16 -3.12
CA HIS A 565 -7.47 -32.38 -3.13
C HIS A 565 -7.89 -32.06 -1.68
N PRO A 566 -8.37 -30.85 -1.34
CA PRO A 566 -8.68 -30.46 0.03
C PRO A 566 -9.55 -31.47 0.81
N ILE A 567 -10.63 -31.98 0.21
CA ILE A 567 -11.50 -33.00 0.84
C ILE A 567 -10.75 -34.31 1.13
N ILE A 568 -9.82 -34.71 0.26
CA ILE A 568 -8.99 -35.92 0.46
C ILE A 568 -7.98 -35.67 1.58
N ARG A 569 -7.35 -34.48 1.60
CA ARG A 569 -6.43 -34.07 2.66
C ARG A 569 -7.11 -34.10 4.02
N GLU A 570 -8.30 -33.49 4.13
CA GLU A 570 -9.11 -33.44 5.34
C GLU A 570 -9.43 -34.85 5.85
N TYR A 571 -9.98 -35.73 5.01
CA TYR A 571 -10.28 -37.11 5.39
C TYR A 571 -9.07 -37.87 5.97
N PHE A 572 -7.91 -37.83 5.28
CA PHE A 572 -6.72 -38.57 5.74
C PHE A 572 -6.04 -37.89 6.93
N TYR A 573 -6.06 -36.55 7.01
CA TYR A 573 -5.54 -35.83 8.17
C TYR A 573 -6.40 -36.05 9.42
N ASP A 574 -7.71 -36.24 9.28
CA ASP A 574 -8.59 -36.64 10.38
C ASP A 574 -8.21 -38.03 10.91
N GLN A 575 -7.83 -38.97 10.04
CA GLN A 575 -7.32 -40.29 10.49
C GLN A 575 -6.03 -40.16 11.30
N ILE A 576 -5.17 -39.20 10.97
CA ILE A 576 -3.99 -38.86 11.78
C ILE A 576 -4.44 -38.30 13.13
N SER A 577 -5.39 -37.35 13.11
CA SER A 577 -5.85 -36.61 14.28
C SER A 577 -6.58 -37.49 15.31
N ILE A 578 -7.28 -38.53 14.86
CA ILE A 578 -7.95 -39.54 15.72
C ILE A 578 -6.94 -40.36 16.54
N ASN A 579 -5.70 -40.50 16.06
CA ASN A 579 -4.65 -41.23 16.77
C ASN A 579 -3.56 -40.26 17.28
N PRO A 580 -3.60 -39.85 18.56
CA PRO A 580 -2.65 -38.89 19.12
C PRO A 580 -1.17 -39.29 18.94
N SER A 581 -0.86 -40.59 19.04
CA SER A 581 0.50 -41.09 18.84
C SER A 581 0.98 -40.91 17.39
N LEU A 582 0.13 -41.24 16.41
CA LEU A 582 0.43 -41.05 14.99
C LEU A 582 0.53 -39.55 14.64
N LYS A 583 -0.41 -38.73 15.15
CA LYS A 583 -0.38 -37.27 15.00
C LYS A 583 0.93 -36.69 15.50
N ARG A 584 1.33 -37.04 16.72
CA ARG A 584 2.57 -36.54 17.32
C ARG A 584 3.79 -36.94 16.49
N GLN A 585 3.88 -38.19 16.06
CA GLN A 585 5.03 -38.68 15.29
C GLN A 585 5.15 -38.07 13.89
N VAL A 586 4.04 -37.99 13.14
CA VAL A 586 4.05 -37.36 11.81
C VAL A 586 4.52 -35.91 11.90
N ASN A 587 3.99 -35.16 12.87
CA ASN A 587 4.37 -33.76 13.06
C ASN A 587 5.81 -33.60 13.56
N LEU A 588 6.32 -34.50 14.43
CA LEU A 588 7.73 -34.51 14.83
C LEU A 588 8.68 -34.81 13.66
N GLN A 589 8.29 -35.69 12.74
CA GLN A 589 9.07 -35.99 11.53
C GLN A 589 9.19 -34.76 10.64
N LEU A 590 8.07 -34.07 10.41
CA LEU A 590 8.04 -32.83 9.64
C LEU A 590 8.84 -31.72 10.33
N ARG A 591 8.65 -31.54 11.65
CA ARG A 591 9.44 -30.60 12.46
C ARG A 591 10.93 -30.85 12.28
N GLU A 592 11.39 -32.08 12.45
CA GLU A 592 12.82 -32.44 12.38
C GLU A 592 13.41 -32.21 10.99
N PHE A 593 12.60 -32.34 9.92
CA PHE A 593 13.04 -31.98 8.58
C PHE A 593 13.22 -30.46 8.44
N PHE A 594 12.22 -29.68 8.84
CA PHE A 594 12.24 -28.22 8.67
C PHE A 594 13.20 -27.50 9.61
N SER A 595 13.47 -28.05 10.79
CA SER A 595 14.43 -27.50 11.76
C SER A 595 15.90 -27.58 11.30
N GLN A 596 16.20 -28.37 10.27
CA GLN A 596 17.55 -28.50 9.71
C GLN A 596 17.96 -27.29 8.85
N PHE A 597 16.98 -26.49 8.40
CA PHE A 597 17.26 -25.32 7.59
C PHE A 597 17.65 -24.15 8.50
N PRO A 598 18.82 -23.52 8.28
CA PRO A 598 19.25 -22.39 9.09
C PRO A 598 18.34 -21.19 8.88
N ILE A 599 18.07 -20.45 9.95
CA ILE A 599 17.43 -19.14 9.88
C ILE A 599 18.47 -18.17 9.31
N PRO A 600 18.18 -17.47 8.19
CA PRO A 600 19.10 -16.47 7.65
C PRO A 600 19.29 -15.31 8.64
N ASP A 601 20.53 -14.85 8.83
CA ASP A 601 20.83 -13.71 9.71
C ASP A 601 20.18 -12.40 9.20
N GLN A 602 19.99 -12.27 7.89
CA GLN A 602 19.34 -11.13 7.24
C GLN A 602 18.34 -11.64 6.19
N PRO A 603 17.11 -11.99 6.58
CA PRO A 603 16.10 -12.45 5.63
C PRO A 603 15.72 -11.30 4.67
N VAL A 604 15.74 -11.57 3.36
CA VAL A 604 15.39 -10.56 2.35
C VAL A 604 13.90 -10.62 2.01
N ARG A 605 13.28 -11.79 2.19
CA ARG A 605 11.85 -12.03 1.94
C ARG A 605 11.26 -12.88 3.05
N LEU A 606 9.97 -12.68 3.33
CA LEU A 606 9.23 -13.51 4.29
C LEU A 606 9.33 -15.02 3.99
N ARG A 607 9.38 -15.39 2.71
CA ARG A 607 9.51 -16.80 2.30
C ARG A 607 10.82 -17.46 2.75
N ASP A 608 11.87 -16.68 2.97
CA ASP A 608 13.18 -17.17 3.40
C ASP A 608 13.10 -17.73 4.84
N LEU A 609 12.09 -17.32 5.60
CA LEU A 609 11.76 -17.80 6.94
C LEU A 609 10.73 -18.94 6.94
N THR A 610 10.25 -19.39 5.77
CA THR A 610 9.25 -20.48 5.67
C THR A 610 9.63 -21.74 6.44
N PRO A 611 10.87 -22.27 6.32
CA PRO A 611 11.24 -23.49 7.05
C PRO A 611 11.15 -23.32 8.57
N PHE A 612 11.52 -22.14 9.08
CA PHE A 612 11.39 -21.81 10.50
C PHE A 612 9.92 -21.82 10.94
N PHE A 613 9.04 -21.12 10.21
CA PHE A 613 7.61 -21.09 10.53
C PHE A 613 6.98 -22.50 10.46
N ASP A 614 7.31 -23.28 9.43
CA ASP A 614 6.80 -24.65 9.31
C ASP A 614 7.31 -25.52 10.47
N SER A 615 8.58 -25.41 10.89
CA SER A 615 9.11 -26.10 12.07
C SER A 615 8.29 -25.79 13.34
N VAL A 616 8.02 -24.51 13.61
CA VAL A 616 7.23 -24.11 14.79
C VAL A 616 5.79 -24.62 14.70
N ILE A 617 5.15 -24.50 13.53
CA ILE A 617 3.77 -24.97 13.32
C ILE A 617 3.66 -26.48 13.56
N TYR A 618 4.60 -27.28 13.03
CA TYR A 618 4.60 -28.72 13.26
C TYR A 618 4.92 -29.05 14.73
N THR A 619 5.69 -28.22 15.44
CA THR A 619 5.90 -28.36 16.89
C THR A 619 4.59 -28.13 17.66
N CYS A 620 3.81 -27.10 17.32
CA CYS A 620 2.47 -26.87 17.89
C CYS A 620 1.51 -28.03 17.59
N ARG A 621 1.51 -28.54 16.36
CA ARG A 621 0.67 -29.69 15.95
C ARG A 621 1.05 -31.00 16.62
N ALA A 622 2.31 -31.14 17.06
CA ALA A 622 2.77 -32.23 17.91
C ALA A 622 2.39 -32.03 19.40
N GLU A 623 1.63 -30.96 19.72
CA GLU A 623 1.18 -30.58 21.07
C GLU A 623 2.34 -30.23 22.02
N LEU A 624 3.45 -29.74 21.46
CA LEU A 624 4.64 -29.28 22.18
C LEU A 624 4.68 -27.74 22.24
N PHE A 625 3.62 -27.13 22.78
CA PHE A 625 3.42 -25.68 22.75
C PHE A 625 4.50 -24.89 23.47
N ASP A 626 5.01 -25.37 24.61
CA ASP A 626 6.09 -24.71 25.33
C ASP A 626 7.42 -24.73 24.54
N GLU A 627 7.74 -25.85 23.88
CA GLU A 627 8.91 -25.95 22.99
C GLU A 627 8.77 -25.01 21.80
N ALA A 628 7.60 -24.98 21.17
CA ALA A 628 7.31 -24.08 20.06
C ALA A 628 7.43 -22.60 20.47
N ALA A 629 6.95 -22.25 21.66
CA ALA A 629 7.01 -20.88 22.16
C ALA A 629 8.46 -20.47 22.50
N LEU A 630 9.28 -21.40 23.02
CA LEU A 630 10.71 -21.16 23.22
C LEU A 630 11.45 -20.96 21.88
N GLN A 631 11.17 -21.77 20.86
CA GLN A 631 11.75 -21.59 19.52
C GLN A 631 11.47 -20.18 18.99
N ILE A 632 10.26 -19.67 19.22
CA ILE A 632 9.87 -18.31 18.87
C ILE A 632 10.66 -17.30 19.72
N CYS A 633 10.57 -17.37 21.05
CA CYS A 633 11.20 -16.41 21.96
C CYS A 633 12.71 -16.27 21.74
N GLU A 634 13.42 -17.38 21.51
CA GLU A 634 14.88 -17.37 21.30
C GLU A 634 15.26 -16.80 19.93
N ASN A 635 14.52 -17.15 18.87
CA ASN A 635 14.89 -16.75 17.51
C ASN A 635 14.36 -15.36 17.14
N TRP A 636 13.23 -14.91 17.70
CA TRP A 636 12.78 -13.52 17.50
C TRP A 636 13.72 -12.51 18.14
N VAL A 637 14.37 -12.85 19.25
CA VAL A 637 15.41 -11.98 19.85
C VAL A 637 16.65 -11.90 18.95
N ARG A 638 16.97 -12.96 18.19
CA ARG A 638 18.11 -12.99 17.25
C ARG A 638 17.87 -12.18 15.99
N VAL A 639 16.63 -12.11 15.51
CA VAL A 639 16.21 -11.34 14.33
C VAL A 639 15.56 -10.00 14.75
N ASP A 640 16.02 -9.45 15.89
CA ASP A 640 15.57 -8.21 16.52
C ASP A 640 14.05 -7.96 16.42
N ARG A 641 13.26 -8.74 17.19
CA ARG A 641 11.79 -8.72 17.50
C ARG A 641 10.87 -7.85 16.62
N TRP A 642 11.21 -6.59 16.42
CA TRP A 642 10.52 -5.61 15.59
C TRP A 642 10.65 -5.88 14.09
N GLU A 643 11.65 -6.62 13.61
CA GLU A 643 11.99 -6.61 12.18
C GLU A 643 11.02 -7.39 11.28
N ILE A 644 10.43 -8.53 11.69
CA ILE A 644 9.64 -9.34 10.74
C ILE A 644 8.35 -8.63 10.32
N GLY A 645 7.55 -8.16 11.27
CA GLY A 645 6.34 -7.39 10.99
C GLY A 645 6.66 -6.03 10.36
N TYR A 646 7.71 -5.35 10.82
CA TYR A 646 8.11 -4.02 10.35
C TYR A 646 8.73 -4.03 8.95
N TRP A 647 9.63 -4.96 8.64
CA TRP A 647 10.34 -5.05 7.36
C TRP A 647 9.47 -5.65 6.26
N PHE A 648 8.67 -6.68 6.58
CA PHE A 648 7.83 -7.36 5.58
C PHE A 648 6.40 -6.84 5.50
N GLY A 649 5.94 -6.06 6.49
CA GLY A 649 4.55 -5.64 6.62
C GLY A 649 3.59 -6.79 6.94
N ALA A 650 4.12 -7.94 7.40
CA ALA A 650 3.43 -9.23 7.42
C ALA A 650 2.63 -9.50 8.71
N TYR A 651 2.02 -8.46 9.29
CA TYR A 651 1.32 -8.55 10.59
C TYR A 651 0.11 -9.50 10.56
N GLU A 652 -0.62 -9.62 9.44
CA GLU A 652 -1.71 -10.61 9.33
C GLU A 652 -1.19 -12.06 9.28
N PHE A 653 -0.07 -12.28 8.58
CA PHE A 653 0.60 -13.58 8.61
C PHE A 653 1.06 -13.93 10.03
N GLU A 654 1.63 -12.96 10.75
CA GLU A 654 2.04 -13.12 12.13
C GLU A 654 0.87 -13.55 13.02
N ILE A 655 -0.29 -12.88 12.94
CA ILE A 655 -1.50 -13.30 13.66
C ILE A 655 -1.92 -14.72 13.26
N SER A 656 -1.98 -15.02 11.96
CA SER A 656 -2.35 -16.36 11.48
C SER A 656 -1.39 -17.46 11.95
N PHE A 657 -0.11 -17.14 12.10
CA PHE A 657 0.92 -18.03 12.59
C PHE A 657 0.79 -18.24 14.10
N LEU A 658 0.65 -17.16 14.87
CA LEU A 658 0.52 -17.20 16.33
C LEU A 658 -0.81 -17.85 16.79
N ARG A 659 -1.84 -17.86 15.96
CA ARG A 659 -3.08 -18.63 16.18
C ARG A 659 -2.85 -20.13 16.42
N GLU A 660 -1.74 -20.71 15.93
CA GLU A 660 -1.43 -22.14 16.13
C GLU A 660 -1.17 -22.49 17.61
N PHE A 661 -0.93 -21.49 18.47
CA PHE A 661 -0.80 -21.66 19.91
C PHE A 661 -2.14 -21.69 20.65
N PHE A 662 -3.25 -21.44 19.97
CA PHE A 662 -4.57 -21.30 20.59
C PHE A 662 -5.42 -22.54 20.34
N PRO A 663 -6.29 -22.95 21.29
CA PRO A 663 -7.22 -24.05 21.09
C PRO A 663 -8.11 -23.76 19.88
N GLU A 664 -8.21 -24.72 18.95
CA GLU A 664 -8.98 -24.55 17.70
C GLU A 664 -8.58 -23.31 16.88
N ARG A 665 -7.39 -22.73 17.13
CA ARG A 665 -6.93 -21.46 16.54
C ARG A 665 -7.81 -20.24 16.89
N ASP A 666 -8.59 -20.35 17.97
CA ASP A 666 -9.51 -19.33 18.46
C ASP A 666 -8.79 -18.35 19.40
N LEU A 667 -8.57 -17.12 18.91
CA LEU A 667 -7.93 -16.03 19.62
C LEU A 667 -8.72 -15.53 20.85
N THR A 668 -9.99 -15.91 21.00
CA THR A 668 -10.78 -15.56 22.19
C THR A 668 -10.48 -16.47 23.39
N ARG A 669 -9.76 -17.58 23.16
CA ARG A 669 -9.32 -18.52 24.19
C ARG A 669 -7.89 -18.20 24.63
N GLN A 670 -7.48 -18.80 25.75
CA GLN A 670 -6.12 -18.69 26.27
C GLN A 670 -5.13 -19.53 25.43
N PRO A 671 -3.89 -19.07 25.19
CA PRO A 671 -2.86 -19.88 24.55
C PRO A 671 -2.58 -21.18 25.33
N LEU A 672 -2.30 -22.27 24.61
CA LEU A 672 -1.98 -23.61 25.14
C LEU A 672 -0.56 -23.71 25.73
N VAL A 673 0.10 -22.59 25.96
CA VAL A 673 1.46 -22.49 26.53
C VAL A 673 1.37 -22.45 28.05
N THR A 674 2.14 -23.29 28.72
CA THR A 674 2.14 -23.40 30.19
C THR A 674 3.10 -22.41 30.83
N ASP A 675 4.23 -22.09 30.17
CA ASP A 675 5.18 -21.08 30.66
C ASP A 675 4.55 -19.66 30.62
N PRO A 676 4.40 -18.98 31.77
CA PRO A 676 3.75 -17.67 31.81
C PRO A 676 4.48 -16.59 31.00
N LYS A 677 5.82 -16.64 30.93
CA LYS A 677 6.61 -15.64 30.19
C LYS A 677 6.43 -15.81 28.69
N ALA A 678 6.52 -17.04 28.19
CA ALA A 678 6.30 -17.36 26.79
C ALA A 678 4.84 -17.06 26.38
N ARG A 679 3.87 -17.36 27.24
CA ARG A 679 2.46 -17.00 27.01
C ARG A 679 2.26 -15.48 26.89
N SER A 680 2.83 -14.72 27.83
CA SER A 680 2.82 -13.25 27.82
C SER A 680 3.39 -12.67 26.54
N PHE A 681 4.53 -13.22 26.11
CA PHE A 681 5.22 -12.81 24.92
C PHE A 681 4.29 -12.97 23.70
N LEU A 682 3.66 -14.14 23.52
CA LEU A 682 2.73 -14.39 22.40
C LEU A 682 1.52 -13.45 22.40
N ILE A 683 0.89 -13.23 23.56
CA ILE A 683 -0.24 -12.29 23.73
C ILE A 683 0.19 -10.86 23.36
N THR A 684 1.39 -10.46 23.77
CA THR A 684 1.95 -9.13 23.49
C THR A 684 2.22 -8.93 22.00
N GLU A 685 2.79 -9.93 21.32
CA GLU A 685 3.03 -9.89 19.87
C GLU A 685 1.73 -9.79 19.08
N ILE A 686 0.72 -10.60 19.43
CA ILE A 686 -0.61 -10.52 18.77
C ILE A 686 -1.21 -9.13 18.97
N GLY A 687 -1.16 -8.59 20.19
CA GLY A 687 -1.63 -7.23 20.47
C GLY A 687 -0.94 -6.18 19.60
N TYR A 688 0.38 -6.29 19.40
CA TYR A 688 1.13 -5.39 18.54
C TYR A 688 0.77 -5.51 17.06
N ALA A 689 0.69 -6.73 16.54
CA ALA A 689 0.27 -6.98 15.16
C ALA A 689 -1.15 -6.44 14.90
N LEU A 690 -2.10 -6.67 15.82
CA LEU A 690 -3.46 -6.12 15.75
C LEU A 690 -3.47 -4.59 15.77
N TYR A 691 -2.67 -3.97 16.64
CA TYR A 691 -2.53 -2.52 16.71
C TYR A 691 -2.01 -1.94 15.38
N LYS A 692 -0.96 -2.53 14.80
CA LYS A 692 -0.38 -2.11 13.52
C LYS A 692 -1.36 -2.27 12.34
N LEU A 693 -2.28 -3.22 12.42
CA LEU A 693 -3.37 -3.40 11.45
C LEU A 693 -4.57 -2.47 11.70
N GLY A 694 -4.53 -1.64 12.74
CA GLY A 694 -5.63 -0.74 13.11
C GLY A 694 -6.82 -1.45 13.78
N ARG A 695 -6.65 -2.72 14.21
CA ARG A 695 -7.66 -3.51 14.94
C ARG A 695 -7.59 -3.18 16.44
N LEU A 696 -7.73 -1.90 16.76
CA LEU A 696 -7.43 -1.31 18.08
C LEU A 696 -8.19 -1.98 19.24
N SER A 697 -9.48 -2.28 19.06
CA SER A 697 -10.29 -2.91 20.11
C SER A 697 -9.82 -4.33 20.46
N GLU A 698 -9.39 -5.11 19.46
CA GLU A 698 -8.85 -6.45 19.67
C GLU A 698 -7.46 -6.35 20.33
N ALA A 699 -6.61 -5.43 19.87
CA ALA A 699 -5.30 -5.19 20.47
C ALA A 699 -5.40 -4.84 21.96
N LEU A 700 -6.36 -3.98 22.33
CA LEU A 700 -6.63 -3.63 23.72
C LEU A 700 -7.00 -4.84 24.57
N ALA A 701 -7.87 -5.72 24.08
CA ALA A 701 -8.28 -6.92 24.82
C ALA A 701 -7.08 -7.83 25.15
N PHE A 702 -6.19 -8.06 24.18
CA PHE A 702 -4.96 -8.83 24.38
C PHE A 702 -4.03 -8.19 25.40
N TRP A 703 -3.81 -6.87 25.30
CA TRP A 703 -2.90 -6.19 26.23
C TRP A 703 -3.48 -5.99 27.63
N GLU A 704 -4.80 -5.78 27.77
CA GLU A 704 -5.46 -5.71 29.09
C GLU A 704 -5.38 -7.09 29.77
N GLN A 705 -5.61 -8.18 29.04
CA GLN A 705 -5.38 -9.54 29.52
C GLN A 705 -3.91 -9.76 29.93
N ALA A 706 -2.94 -9.30 29.13
CA ALA A 706 -1.53 -9.41 29.48
C ALA A 706 -1.20 -8.71 30.81
N VAL A 707 -1.76 -7.51 31.06
CA VAL A 707 -1.58 -6.80 32.34
C VAL A 707 -2.20 -7.58 33.50
N GLU A 708 -3.41 -8.11 33.33
CA GLU A 708 -4.08 -8.91 34.37
C GLU A 708 -3.27 -10.17 34.73
N GLU A 709 -2.76 -10.91 33.74
CA GLU A 709 -1.93 -12.10 33.98
C GLU A 709 -0.61 -11.79 34.69
N HIS A 710 -0.06 -10.60 34.47
CA HIS A 710 1.22 -10.17 35.06
C HIS A 710 1.05 -9.40 36.35
N SER A 711 -0.19 -9.17 36.80
CA SER A 711 -0.51 -8.50 38.06
C SER A 711 -0.06 -9.35 39.24
N GLY A 712 1.18 -9.13 39.69
CA GLY A 712 1.86 -9.89 40.74
C GLY A 712 3.14 -10.62 40.29
N SER A 713 3.49 -10.56 39.01
CA SER A 713 4.76 -11.09 38.48
C SER A 713 5.92 -10.11 38.64
N LEU A 714 7.17 -10.60 38.63
CA LEU A 714 8.39 -9.79 38.64
C LEU A 714 8.84 -9.35 37.23
N ASP A 715 8.07 -9.64 36.18
CA ASP A 715 8.42 -9.25 34.81
C ASP A 715 7.94 -7.83 34.47
N HIS A 716 8.51 -6.86 35.19
CA HIS A 716 8.18 -5.44 35.01
C HIS A 716 8.56 -4.92 33.62
N LYS A 717 9.53 -5.53 32.93
CA LYS A 717 9.93 -5.10 31.58
C LYS A 717 8.80 -5.34 30.58
N THR A 718 8.21 -6.54 30.57
CA THR A 718 7.09 -6.86 29.67
C THR A 718 5.88 -5.99 29.97
N LEU A 719 5.57 -5.77 31.26
CA LEU A 719 4.50 -4.86 31.67
C LEU A 719 4.70 -3.42 31.16
N ALA A 720 5.93 -2.90 31.15
CA ALA A 720 6.23 -1.58 30.61
C ALA A 720 5.90 -1.49 29.10
N ILE A 721 6.27 -2.51 28.32
CA ILE A 721 5.99 -2.60 26.88
C ILE A 721 4.48 -2.60 26.62
N VAL A 722 3.75 -3.46 27.33
CA VAL A 722 2.29 -3.61 27.19
C VAL A 722 1.57 -2.32 27.59
N CYS A 723 1.95 -1.70 28.71
CA CYS A 723 1.37 -0.44 29.17
C CYS A 723 1.63 0.71 28.18
N TYR A 724 2.81 0.77 27.56
CA TYR A 724 3.12 1.71 26.48
C TYR A 724 2.21 1.49 25.27
N GLY A 725 2.05 0.24 24.80
CA GLY A 725 1.13 -0.11 23.72
C GLY A 725 -0.33 0.27 24.02
N LEU A 726 -0.80 -0.03 25.24
CA LEU A 726 -2.12 0.39 25.72
C LEU A 726 -2.30 1.90 25.69
N ALA A 727 -1.29 2.66 26.13
CA ALA A 727 -1.35 4.11 26.11
C ALA A 727 -1.54 4.64 24.68
N GLN A 728 -0.73 4.16 23.74
CA GLN A 728 -0.78 4.55 22.32
C GLN A 728 -2.13 4.19 21.66
N ALA A 729 -2.63 2.96 21.87
CA ALA A 729 -3.92 2.55 21.33
C ALA A 729 -5.10 3.31 21.94
N LYS A 730 -5.12 3.49 23.28
CA LYS A 730 -6.16 4.27 23.97
C LYS A 730 -6.15 5.73 23.51
N ALA A 731 -4.98 6.32 23.30
CA ALA A 731 -4.85 7.68 22.79
C ALA A 731 -5.43 7.83 21.38
N THR A 732 -5.11 6.88 20.49
CA THR A 732 -5.62 6.82 19.11
C THR A 732 -7.15 6.76 19.08
N MET A 733 -7.76 6.00 20.00
CA MET A 733 -9.22 5.90 20.17
C MET A 733 -9.85 7.09 20.91
N GLY A 734 -9.07 8.10 21.30
CA GLY A 734 -9.56 9.28 22.04
C GLY A 734 -9.79 9.06 23.54
N ARG A 735 -9.39 7.92 24.12
CA ARG A 735 -9.51 7.62 25.57
C ARG A 735 -8.33 8.22 26.34
N LEU A 736 -8.14 9.54 26.26
CA LEU A 736 -6.92 10.23 26.74
C LEU A 736 -6.63 10.03 28.23
N ASN A 737 -7.66 10.01 29.09
CA ASN A 737 -7.47 9.79 30.52
C ASN A 737 -6.96 8.37 30.83
N GLU A 738 -7.50 7.37 30.15
CA GLU A 738 -7.07 5.98 30.32
C GLU A 738 -5.71 5.73 29.69
N ALA A 739 -5.43 6.36 28.55
CA ALA A 739 -4.11 6.37 27.94
C ALA A 739 -3.05 6.93 28.90
N TYR A 740 -3.37 8.02 29.60
CA TYR A 740 -2.47 8.65 30.56
C TYR A 740 -2.20 7.74 31.75
N ILE A 741 -3.22 7.06 32.28
CA ILE A 741 -3.05 6.07 33.36
C ILE A 741 -2.14 4.93 32.89
N ALA A 742 -2.37 4.40 31.69
CA ALA A 742 -1.54 3.34 31.12
C ALA A 742 -0.08 3.78 30.93
N ALA A 743 0.17 4.97 30.40
CA ALA A 743 1.53 5.51 30.23
C ALA A 743 2.25 5.71 31.57
N ARG A 744 1.53 6.18 32.60
CA ARG A 744 2.05 6.35 33.96
C ARG A 744 2.41 5.01 34.60
N ASP A 745 1.55 4.01 34.43
CA ASP A 745 1.81 2.67 34.97
C ASP A 745 2.98 2.02 34.21
N GLY A 746 3.08 2.23 32.89
CA GLY A 746 4.23 1.84 32.07
C GLY A 746 5.55 2.46 32.55
N LEU A 747 5.54 3.78 32.85
CA LEU A 747 6.69 4.48 33.43
C LEU A 747 7.10 3.91 34.79
N ARG A 748 6.13 3.53 35.63
CA ARG A 748 6.41 2.88 36.92
C ARG A 748 7.14 1.55 36.69
N PHE A 749 6.64 0.72 35.78
CA PHE A 749 7.20 -0.59 35.49
C PHE A 749 8.56 -0.52 34.79
N SER A 750 8.77 0.44 33.88
CA SER A 750 10.07 0.64 33.23
C SER A 750 11.15 1.05 34.24
N ARG A 751 10.81 1.92 35.21
CA ARG A 751 11.71 2.28 36.32
C ARG A 751 12.03 1.10 37.23
N LEU A 752 11.03 0.27 37.55
CA LEU A 752 11.23 -0.93 38.37
C LEU A 752 12.05 -2.03 37.67
N SER A 753 12.09 -2.05 36.34
CA SER A 753 12.91 -2.98 35.54
C SER A 753 14.21 -2.38 35.03
N GLU A 754 14.50 -1.13 35.37
CA GLU A 754 15.62 -0.34 34.83
C GLU A 754 15.65 -0.32 33.28
N ALA A 755 14.47 -0.45 32.65
CA ALA A 755 14.31 -0.55 31.20
C ALA A 755 14.24 0.86 30.58
N LYS A 756 15.42 1.46 30.38
CA LYS A 756 15.58 2.90 30.09
C LYS A 756 14.98 3.37 28.77
N LEU A 757 15.03 2.53 27.73
CA LEU A 757 14.31 2.76 26.47
C LEU A 757 12.80 2.96 26.72
N TRP A 758 12.19 2.07 27.52
CA TRP A 758 10.76 2.14 27.81
C TRP A 758 10.42 3.26 28.80
N GLU A 759 11.36 3.63 29.68
CA GLU A 759 11.25 4.83 30.51
C GLU A 759 11.14 6.09 29.65
N CYS A 760 12.03 6.27 28.67
CA CYS A 760 11.96 7.37 27.71
C CYS A 760 10.63 7.37 26.94
N ASN A 761 10.26 6.24 26.32
CA ASN A 761 9.03 6.12 25.54
C ASN A 761 7.76 6.46 26.34
N CYS A 762 7.68 6.01 27.59
CA CYS A 762 6.55 6.31 28.47
C CYS A 762 6.51 7.79 28.88
N LEU A 763 7.67 8.41 29.16
CA LEU A 763 7.75 9.84 29.47
C LEU A 763 7.36 10.72 28.27
N ALA A 764 7.86 10.41 27.08
CA ALA A 764 7.47 11.12 25.85
C ALA A 764 5.96 10.99 25.59
N THR A 765 5.40 9.79 25.76
CA THR A 765 3.95 9.56 25.64
C THR A 765 3.15 10.34 26.69
N LEU A 766 3.62 10.40 27.94
CA LEU A 766 3.01 11.22 28.98
C LEU A 766 3.04 12.71 28.62
N GLY A 767 4.17 13.18 28.05
CA GLY A 767 4.31 14.54 27.53
C GLY A 767 3.27 14.87 26.48
N TRP A 768 3.11 13.98 25.50
CA TRP A 768 2.12 14.12 24.43
C TRP A 768 0.68 14.12 24.95
N LEU A 769 0.34 13.17 25.84
CA LEU A 769 -1.00 13.08 26.43
C LEU A 769 -1.34 14.27 27.31
N ALA A 770 -0.39 14.75 28.11
CA ALA A 770 -0.53 15.98 28.90
C ALA A 770 -0.75 17.18 27.98
N PHE A 771 -0.01 17.29 26.89
CA PHE A 771 -0.20 18.33 25.88
C PHE A 771 -1.61 18.31 25.25
N LEU A 772 -2.13 17.14 24.86
CA LEU A 772 -3.48 17.01 24.30
C LEU A 772 -4.57 17.40 25.32
N ARG A 773 -4.35 17.12 26.61
CA ARG A 773 -5.24 17.45 27.73
C ARG A 773 -5.12 18.90 28.21
N GLY A 774 -4.12 19.65 27.73
CA GLY A 774 -3.87 21.03 28.15
C GLY A 774 -3.12 21.18 29.48
N GLU A 775 -2.38 20.14 29.89
CA GLU A 775 -1.58 20.10 31.11
C GLU A 775 -0.12 20.48 30.80
N PHE A 776 0.11 21.74 30.41
CA PHE A 776 1.36 22.22 29.82
C PHE A 776 2.61 22.04 30.68
N ALA A 777 2.53 22.39 31.96
CA ALA A 777 3.68 22.27 32.86
C ALA A 777 4.15 20.82 32.97
N LEU A 778 3.19 19.89 33.01
CA LEU A 778 3.47 18.46 33.04
C LEU A 778 4.01 17.97 31.69
N ALA A 779 3.47 18.46 30.57
CA ALA A 779 3.95 18.13 29.23
C ALA A 779 5.42 18.52 29.05
N GLU A 780 5.77 19.76 29.40
CA GLU A 780 7.12 20.29 29.35
C GLU A 780 8.08 19.46 30.23
N GLN A 781 7.70 19.20 31.49
CA GLN A 781 8.50 18.38 32.40
C GLN A 781 8.74 16.97 31.84
N SER A 782 7.69 16.32 31.33
CA SER A 782 7.79 14.95 30.83
C SER A 782 8.69 14.85 29.60
N TYR A 783 8.61 15.81 28.67
CA TYR A 783 9.50 15.88 27.51
C TYR A 783 10.95 16.20 27.89
N GLN A 784 11.18 17.04 28.89
CA GLN A 784 12.53 17.31 29.41
C GLN A 784 13.15 16.06 30.03
N GLU A 785 12.40 15.35 30.88
CA GLU A 785 12.84 14.07 31.45
C GLU A 785 13.10 13.03 30.34
N ALA A 786 12.22 12.92 29.34
CA ALA A 786 12.39 12.00 28.22
C ALA A 786 13.66 12.30 27.40
N ASN A 787 13.87 13.56 26.99
CA ASN A 787 15.07 13.97 26.26
C ASN A 787 16.36 13.71 27.07
N SER A 788 16.32 13.84 28.41
CA SER A 788 17.48 13.55 29.26
C SER A 788 17.83 12.07 29.37
N LEU A 789 16.90 11.17 29.02
CA LEU A 789 17.05 9.72 29.06
C LEU A 789 17.38 9.10 27.71
N GLU A 790 17.26 9.86 26.61
CA GLU A 790 17.54 9.37 25.26
C GLU A 790 19.03 9.02 25.14
N TRP A 791 19.31 7.72 25.23
CA TRP A 791 20.64 7.18 25.46
C TRP A 791 21.38 7.01 24.14
N SER A 792 21.93 8.10 23.62
CA SER A 792 23.00 8.07 22.63
C SER A 792 24.35 8.31 23.32
N GLU A 793 25.46 7.94 22.68
CA GLU A 793 26.81 8.30 23.17
C GLU A 793 27.04 9.83 23.19
N ASP A 794 26.10 10.63 22.67
CA ASP A 794 26.11 12.09 22.68
C ASP A 794 24.73 12.70 23.10
N PRO A 795 24.39 12.69 24.41
CA PRO A 795 23.08 13.08 24.93
C PRO A 795 22.68 14.54 24.68
N GLU A 796 23.64 15.42 24.41
CA GLU A 796 23.40 16.86 24.23
C GLU A 796 23.02 17.24 22.79
N GLU A 797 23.20 16.36 21.78
CA GLU A 797 23.08 16.74 20.37
C GLU A 797 21.88 16.15 19.58
N LEU A 798 21.27 15.03 20.02
CA LEU A 798 20.27 14.31 19.20
C LEU A 798 18.80 14.58 19.56
N GLY A 799 18.43 14.61 20.85
CA GLY A 799 17.03 14.73 21.30
C GLY A 799 16.12 13.53 20.93
N LEU A 800 14.83 13.59 21.27
CA LEU A 800 13.84 12.58 20.90
C LEU A 800 13.72 12.42 19.37
N PHE A 801 13.70 11.20 18.88
CA PHE A 801 13.55 10.91 17.45
C PHE A 801 12.36 9.98 17.18
N SER A 802 12.17 9.53 15.93
CA SER A 802 11.03 8.75 15.44
C SER A 802 9.69 9.50 15.65
N VAL A 803 8.59 8.76 15.84
CA VAL A 803 7.27 9.34 16.14
C VAL A 803 7.30 10.19 17.42
N LEU A 804 8.03 9.77 18.46
CA LEU A 804 8.14 10.52 19.72
C LEU A 804 8.78 11.90 19.51
N GLY A 805 9.79 11.96 18.63
CA GLY A 805 10.40 13.21 18.22
C GLY A 805 9.45 14.14 17.46
N VAL A 806 8.53 13.58 16.67
CA VAL A 806 7.49 14.38 15.98
C VAL A 806 6.44 14.90 16.96
N GLU A 807 6.06 14.11 17.98
CA GLU A 807 5.16 14.56 19.05
C GLU A 807 5.78 15.75 19.80
N TYR A 808 7.05 15.63 20.20
CA TYR A 808 7.79 16.73 20.83
C TYR A 808 7.94 17.93 19.89
N GLY A 809 8.29 17.72 18.61
CA GLY A 809 8.35 18.78 17.61
C GLY A 809 7.02 19.50 17.41
N THR A 810 5.90 18.77 17.46
CA THR A 810 4.54 19.34 17.41
C THR A 810 4.26 20.19 18.64
N PHE A 811 4.66 19.74 19.82
CA PHE A 811 4.59 20.53 21.05
C PHE A 811 5.41 21.83 20.96
N LEU A 812 6.66 21.76 20.48
CA LEU A 812 7.51 22.94 20.24
C LEU A 812 6.85 23.92 19.27
N LEU A 813 6.32 23.44 18.13
CA LEU A 813 5.65 24.28 17.14
C LEU A 813 4.44 24.99 17.75
N THR A 814 3.58 24.24 18.44
CA THR A 814 2.32 24.76 18.99
C THR A 814 2.55 25.75 20.14
N THR A 815 3.67 25.61 20.85
CA THR A 815 4.10 26.55 21.91
C THR A 815 4.88 27.76 21.37
N GLY A 816 4.96 27.94 20.05
CA GLY A 816 5.62 29.09 19.41
C GLY A 816 7.14 28.96 19.27
N ARG A 817 7.73 27.83 19.65
CA ARG A 817 9.17 27.53 19.51
C ARG A 817 9.47 26.99 18.11
N ILE A 818 9.13 27.80 17.08
CA ILE A 818 9.12 27.38 15.67
C ILE A 818 10.50 26.92 15.20
N GLU A 819 11.56 27.70 15.47
CA GLU A 819 12.92 27.36 14.99
C GLU A 819 13.48 26.12 15.70
N GLN A 820 13.17 25.92 16.99
CA GLN A 820 13.54 24.69 17.71
C GLN A 820 12.81 23.48 17.15
N SER A 821 11.52 23.63 16.81
CA SER A 821 10.73 22.57 16.16
C SER A 821 11.31 22.18 14.80
N LEU A 822 11.71 23.17 13.99
CA LEU A 822 12.33 22.94 12.68
C LEU A 822 13.65 22.17 12.81
N GLU A 823 14.58 22.69 13.60
CA GLU A 823 15.91 22.10 13.79
C GLU A 823 15.81 20.66 14.35
N HIS A 824 14.91 20.44 15.30
CA HIS A 824 14.62 19.12 15.85
C HIS A 824 14.02 18.16 14.80
N THR A 825 13.09 18.65 13.98
CA THR A 825 12.45 17.82 12.93
C THR A 825 13.45 17.45 11.83
N GLU A 826 14.33 18.36 11.43
CA GLU A 826 15.39 18.10 10.44
C GLU A 826 16.39 17.05 10.95
N ARG A 827 16.79 17.12 12.22
CA ARG A 827 17.62 16.08 12.86
C ARG A 827 16.90 14.73 12.88
N ASN A 828 15.63 14.71 13.27
CA ASN A 828 14.82 13.50 13.31
C ASN A 828 14.72 12.84 11.92
N ILE A 829 14.57 13.64 10.86
CA ILE A 829 14.60 13.14 9.47
C ILE A 829 15.93 12.47 9.16
N ALA A 830 17.06 13.09 9.48
CA ALA A 830 18.38 12.52 9.21
C ALA A 830 18.54 11.12 9.86
N ILE A 831 18.09 10.97 11.11
CA ILE A 831 18.11 9.69 11.83
C ILE A 831 17.17 8.68 11.15
N CYS A 832 15.95 9.10 10.81
CA CYS A 832 14.98 8.22 10.17
C CYS A 832 15.44 7.79 8.75
N GLU A 833 16.12 8.66 8.00
CA GLU A 833 16.71 8.31 6.70
C GLU A 833 17.90 7.35 6.85
N GLU A 834 18.78 7.57 7.85
CA GLU A 834 19.90 6.68 8.14
C GLU A 834 19.44 5.26 8.52
N ARG A 835 18.36 5.17 9.31
CA ARG A 835 17.82 3.91 9.83
C ARG A 835 16.70 3.29 8.99
N ASP A 836 16.38 3.89 7.84
CA ASP A 836 15.29 3.50 6.95
C ASP A 836 13.90 3.42 7.64
N TRP A 837 13.65 4.32 8.61
CA TRP A 837 12.38 4.42 9.35
C TRP A 837 11.34 5.22 8.58
N GLN A 838 10.88 4.63 7.49
CA GLN A 838 9.99 5.30 6.54
C GLN A 838 8.62 5.68 7.12
N ASP A 839 8.12 4.93 8.12
CA ASP A 839 6.90 5.30 8.82
C ASP A 839 7.05 6.64 9.55
N SER A 840 8.14 6.78 10.31
CA SER A 840 8.46 8.02 11.04
C SER A 840 8.73 9.21 10.10
N LEU A 841 9.32 8.97 8.92
CA LEU A 841 9.52 10.01 7.90
C LEU A 841 8.22 10.67 7.44
N VAL A 842 7.12 9.91 7.34
CA VAL A 842 5.79 10.47 7.01
C VAL A 842 5.40 11.54 8.03
N HIS A 843 5.60 11.25 9.31
CA HIS A 843 5.25 12.13 10.42
C HIS A 843 6.11 13.40 10.41
N CYS A 844 7.42 13.25 10.13
CA CYS A 844 8.35 14.38 10.04
C CYS A 844 8.02 15.31 8.86
N GLU A 845 7.78 14.77 7.66
CA GLU A 845 7.42 15.56 6.48
C GLU A 845 6.11 16.32 6.68
N ARG A 846 5.11 15.70 7.32
CA ARG A 846 3.88 16.39 7.70
C ARG A 846 4.17 17.55 8.66
N LEU A 847 5.02 17.34 9.67
CA LEU A 847 5.38 18.38 10.64
C LEU A 847 6.16 19.52 9.97
N LEU A 848 7.08 19.26 9.03
CA LEU A 848 7.71 20.30 8.22
C LEU A 848 6.68 21.11 7.41
N GLY A 849 5.65 20.44 6.88
CA GLY A 849 4.51 21.11 6.24
C GLY A 849 3.78 22.06 7.19
N ASP A 850 3.49 21.61 8.42
CA ASP A 850 2.86 22.45 9.45
C ASP A 850 3.75 23.63 9.85
N ILE A 851 5.06 23.41 10.03
CA ILE A 851 6.04 24.45 10.34
C ILE A 851 6.08 25.49 9.21
N ALA A 852 6.20 25.05 7.96
CA ALA A 852 6.22 25.93 6.80
C ALA A 852 4.90 26.73 6.68
N LEU A 853 3.76 26.13 7.02
CA LEU A 853 2.46 26.81 7.03
C LEU A 853 2.41 27.91 8.09
N VAL A 854 2.89 27.65 9.32
CA VAL A 854 2.98 28.68 10.38
C VAL A 854 3.94 29.80 9.99
N ARG A 855 5.03 29.50 9.27
CA ARG A 855 5.97 30.48 8.69
C ARG A 855 5.42 31.20 7.45
N GLN A 856 4.19 30.92 7.04
CA GLN A 856 3.54 31.46 5.83
C GLN A 856 4.29 31.12 4.52
N GLN A 857 5.08 30.06 4.51
CA GLN A 857 5.80 29.54 3.35
C GLN A 857 4.94 28.50 2.61
N THR A 858 3.82 28.94 2.04
CA THR A 858 2.79 28.06 1.46
C THR A 858 3.29 27.13 0.37
N ALA A 859 4.21 27.59 -0.48
CA ALA A 859 4.83 26.76 -1.52
C ALA A 859 5.65 25.60 -0.91
N LEU A 860 6.43 25.89 0.14
CA LEU A 860 7.22 24.89 0.84
C LEU A 860 6.31 23.92 1.62
N ALA A 861 5.26 24.45 2.27
CA ALA A 861 4.25 23.63 2.96
C ALA A 861 3.57 22.66 1.98
N SER A 862 3.21 23.12 0.79
CA SER A 862 2.62 22.27 -0.26
C SER A 862 3.58 21.18 -0.72
N GLN A 863 4.88 21.46 -0.85
CA GLN A 863 5.89 20.46 -1.18
C GLN A 863 5.99 19.38 -0.10
N HIS A 864 6.11 19.77 1.16
CA HIS A 864 6.19 18.83 2.28
C HIS A 864 4.91 18.01 2.47
N TYR A 865 3.72 18.62 2.38
CA TYR A 865 2.46 17.87 2.43
C TYR A 865 2.30 16.91 1.24
N THR A 866 2.72 17.30 0.04
CA THR A 866 2.70 16.40 -1.12
C THR A 866 3.61 15.21 -0.86
N ARG A 867 4.82 15.46 -0.37
CA ARG A 867 5.78 14.41 -0.02
C ARG A 867 5.27 13.49 1.09
N ALA A 868 4.71 14.07 2.15
CA ALA A 868 4.09 13.34 3.25
C ALA A 868 2.90 12.49 2.77
N LEU A 869 2.06 13.01 1.87
CA LEU A 869 0.92 12.27 1.32
C LEU A 869 1.36 11.09 0.46
N GLU A 870 2.40 11.28 -0.36
CA GLU A 870 3.03 10.21 -1.14
C GLU A 870 3.56 9.10 -0.24
N LEU A 871 4.35 9.47 0.77
CA LEU A 871 4.91 8.52 1.74
C LEU A 871 3.81 7.83 2.55
N ALA A 872 2.82 8.57 3.06
CA ALA A 872 1.72 8.01 3.83
C ALA A 872 0.93 6.98 3.01
N ARG A 873 0.71 7.25 1.72
CA ARG A 873 0.08 6.30 0.79
C ARG A 873 0.98 5.10 0.48
N SER A 874 2.30 5.30 0.36
CA SER A 874 3.24 4.20 0.10
C SER A 874 3.49 3.29 1.31
N PHE A 875 3.27 3.79 2.52
CA PHE A 875 3.43 3.02 3.75
C PHE A 875 2.09 2.64 4.42
N GLY A 876 0.97 3.11 3.86
CA GLY A 876 -0.36 2.80 4.37
C GLY A 876 -0.66 3.41 5.74
N VAL A 877 -0.02 4.53 6.08
CA VAL A 877 -0.19 5.23 7.37
C VAL A 877 -1.46 6.09 7.30
N GLN A 878 -2.61 5.46 7.50
CA GLN A 878 -3.94 6.07 7.25
C GLN A 878 -4.21 7.33 8.07
N GLU A 879 -3.79 7.35 9.34
CA GLU A 879 -3.94 8.53 10.19
C GLU A 879 -3.22 9.74 9.60
N GLN A 880 -1.99 9.55 9.09
CA GLN A 880 -1.21 10.62 8.49
C GLN A 880 -1.80 11.07 7.14
N ILE A 881 -2.45 10.18 6.36
CA ILE A 881 -3.21 10.61 5.18
C ILE A 881 -4.29 11.62 5.59
N ALA A 882 -5.07 11.33 6.63
CA ALA A 882 -6.12 12.23 7.11
C ALA A 882 -5.55 13.57 7.61
N LEU A 883 -4.45 13.54 8.37
CA LEU A 883 -3.81 14.76 8.89
C LEU A 883 -3.13 15.61 7.81
N VAL A 884 -2.52 14.98 6.80
CA VAL A 884 -1.92 15.69 5.66
C VAL A 884 -3.01 16.34 4.79
N LEU A 885 -4.13 15.65 4.54
CA LEU A 885 -5.29 16.24 3.84
C LEU A 885 -5.87 17.43 4.61
N LEU A 886 -5.90 17.36 5.95
CA LEU A 886 -6.25 18.50 6.80
C LEU A 886 -5.27 19.67 6.62
N GLY A 887 -3.96 19.40 6.55
CA GLY A 887 -2.93 20.41 6.26
C GLY A 887 -3.12 21.08 4.89
N ILE A 888 -3.34 20.29 3.84
CA ILE A 888 -3.63 20.78 2.48
C ILE A 888 -4.90 21.62 2.47
N ALA A 889 -5.96 21.19 3.16
CA ALA A 889 -7.20 21.96 3.25
C ALA A 889 -7.00 23.32 3.94
N LYS A 890 -6.12 23.41 4.97
CA LYS A 890 -5.76 24.70 5.58
C LYS A 890 -5.07 25.64 4.58
N ILE A 891 -4.27 25.11 3.65
CA ILE A 891 -3.68 25.90 2.55
C ILE A 891 -4.79 26.39 1.60
N SER A 892 -5.68 25.50 1.14
CA SER A 892 -6.79 25.90 0.26
C SER A 892 -7.68 26.97 0.91
N ILE A 893 -7.95 26.87 2.22
CA ILE A 893 -8.69 27.89 2.98
C ILE A 893 -7.97 29.25 2.95
N SER A 894 -6.65 29.28 3.10
CA SER A 894 -5.89 30.55 3.09
C SER A 894 -5.89 31.23 1.71
N PHE A 895 -6.07 30.46 0.63
CA PHE A 895 -6.27 30.97 -0.73
C PHE A 895 -7.74 31.23 -1.10
N GLY A 896 -8.70 30.92 -0.22
CA GLY A 896 -10.14 31.06 -0.49
C GLY A 896 -10.72 29.97 -1.39
N GLU A 897 -10.00 28.88 -1.63
CA GLU A 897 -10.42 27.71 -2.40
C GLU A 897 -11.26 26.76 -1.53
N LEU A 898 -12.40 27.27 -1.03
CA LEU A 898 -13.17 26.64 0.04
C LEU A 898 -13.82 25.30 -0.38
N GLU A 899 -14.23 25.16 -1.64
CA GLU A 899 -14.81 23.91 -2.17
C GLU A 899 -13.78 22.77 -2.22
N GLU A 900 -12.56 23.08 -2.66
CA GLU A 900 -11.44 22.11 -2.66
C GLU A 900 -11.05 21.74 -1.23
N ALA A 901 -11.00 22.72 -0.31
CA ALA A 901 -10.77 22.46 1.10
C ALA A 901 -11.81 21.49 1.68
N LEU A 902 -13.10 21.71 1.41
CA LEU A 902 -14.18 20.85 1.88
C LEU A 902 -14.10 19.43 1.29
N ALA A 903 -13.72 19.28 0.03
CA ALA A 903 -13.50 17.97 -0.60
C ALA A 903 -12.37 17.19 0.09
N ASN A 904 -11.23 17.84 0.33
CA ASN A 904 -10.10 17.23 1.05
C ASN A 904 -10.48 16.87 2.49
N LEU A 905 -11.20 17.74 3.19
CA LEU A 905 -11.68 17.49 4.56
C LEU A 905 -12.71 16.36 4.63
N ALA A 906 -13.58 16.21 3.63
CA ALA A 906 -14.53 15.11 3.56
C ALA A 906 -13.81 13.76 3.40
N SER A 907 -12.79 13.70 2.52
CA SER A 907 -11.94 12.52 2.38
C SER A 907 -11.20 12.21 3.68
N ALA A 908 -10.63 13.23 4.33
CA ALA A 908 -9.93 13.07 5.62
C ALA A 908 -10.86 12.55 6.72
N LEU A 909 -12.08 13.09 6.82
CA LEU A 909 -13.06 12.68 7.82
C LEU A 909 -13.50 11.23 7.62
N ASN A 910 -13.73 10.80 6.37
CA ASN A 910 -14.09 9.43 6.05
C ASN A 910 -13.03 8.44 6.56
N ILE A 911 -11.75 8.71 6.28
CA ILE A 911 -10.63 7.89 6.78
C ILE A 911 -10.64 7.89 8.32
N ALA A 912 -10.72 9.07 8.95
CA ALA A 912 -10.67 9.17 10.40
C ALA A 912 -11.84 8.46 11.10
N GLN A 913 -13.04 8.41 10.49
CA GLN A 913 -14.18 7.65 10.99
C GLN A 913 -14.01 6.14 10.79
N GLN A 914 -13.54 5.73 9.61
CA GLN A 914 -13.35 4.32 9.23
C GLN A 914 -12.31 3.59 10.09
N PHE A 915 -11.38 4.31 10.70
CA PHE A 915 -10.31 3.78 11.57
C PHE A 915 -10.39 4.29 13.01
N HIS A 916 -11.48 4.98 13.37
CA HIS A 916 -11.71 5.50 14.73
C HIS A 916 -10.61 6.44 15.27
N TYR A 917 -10.00 7.25 14.41
CA TYR A 917 -9.03 8.28 14.79
C TYR A 917 -9.75 9.52 15.34
N VAL A 918 -10.13 9.49 16.62
CA VAL A 918 -11.04 10.49 17.20
C VAL A 918 -10.42 11.88 17.29
N ILE A 919 -9.13 12.00 17.62
CA ILE A 919 -8.46 13.31 17.72
C ILE A 919 -8.39 14.01 16.35
N PRO A 920 -7.97 13.36 15.24
CA PRO A 920 -8.11 13.93 13.90
C PRO A 920 -9.54 14.33 13.53
N GLN A 921 -10.57 13.53 13.90
CA GLN A 921 -11.97 13.89 13.61
C GLN A 921 -12.35 15.25 14.21
N VAL A 922 -11.95 15.55 15.45
CA VAL A 922 -12.22 16.85 16.09
C VAL A 922 -11.60 17.99 15.28
N SER A 923 -10.32 17.87 14.93
CA SER A 923 -9.58 18.89 14.18
C SER A 923 -10.13 19.10 12.76
N ILE A 924 -10.54 18.03 12.09
CA ILE A 924 -11.16 18.07 10.76
C ILE A 924 -12.53 18.76 10.84
N CYS A 925 -13.38 18.41 11.81
CA CYS A 925 -14.69 19.05 12.00
C CYS A 925 -14.55 20.55 12.32
N ASN A 926 -13.58 20.94 13.15
CA ASN A 926 -13.28 22.36 13.39
C ASN A 926 -12.85 23.09 12.11
N CYS A 927 -12.03 22.46 11.27
CA CYS A 927 -11.60 23.06 10.00
C CYS A 927 -12.76 23.16 8.99
N GLN A 928 -13.63 22.15 8.91
CA GLN A 928 -14.87 22.21 8.12
C GLN A 928 -15.78 23.35 8.59
N ALA A 929 -15.94 23.51 9.91
CA ALA A 929 -16.73 24.59 10.47
C ALA A 929 -16.20 25.98 10.08
N ARG A 930 -14.86 26.16 10.09
CA ARG A 930 -14.21 27.39 9.59
C ARG A 930 -14.48 27.62 8.10
N ALA A 931 -14.34 26.59 7.26
CA ALA A 931 -14.61 26.70 5.82
C ALA A 931 -16.08 27.06 5.54
N TYR A 932 -17.04 26.43 6.22
CA TYR A 932 -18.46 26.75 6.09
C TYR A 932 -18.80 28.15 6.60
N LEU A 933 -18.16 28.61 7.67
CA LEU A 933 -18.33 29.98 8.17
C LEU A 933 -17.89 31.01 7.11
N MET A 934 -16.77 30.76 6.41
CA MET A 934 -16.29 31.60 5.31
C MET A 934 -17.18 31.56 4.07
N LEU A 935 -17.89 30.45 3.83
CA LEU A 935 -18.92 30.32 2.79
C LEU A 935 -20.28 30.93 3.20
N HIS A 936 -20.38 31.52 4.40
CA HIS A 936 -21.63 31.99 4.99
C HIS A 936 -22.70 30.88 5.17
N GLN A 937 -22.29 29.62 5.21
CA GLN A 937 -23.14 28.46 5.48
C GLN A 937 -23.21 28.21 7.00
N ASN A 938 -23.82 29.16 7.72
CA ASN A 938 -23.81 29.21 9.19
C ASN A 938 -24.42 27.98 9.87
N LYS A 939 -25.38 27.30 9.21
CA LYS A 939 -25.99 26.08 9.75
C LYS A 939 -24.99 24.92 9.74
N ASP A 940 -24.39 24.65 8.58
CA ASP A 940 -23.38 23.59 8.43
C ASP A 940 -22.14 23.87 9.29
N ALA A 941 -21.74 25.13 9.41
CA ALA A 941 -20.67 25.55 10.31
C ALA A 941 -21.00 25.21 11.78
N ARG A 942 -22.22 25.52 12.23
CA ARG A 942 -22.68 25.22 13.59
C ARG A 942 -22.74 23.71 13.85
N ASP A 943 -23.30 22.94 12.92
CA ASP A 943 -23.42 21.48 13.05
C ASP A 943 -22.04 20.81 13.18
N ARG A 944 -21.06 21.27 12.38
CA ARG A 944 -19.67 20.77 12.43
C ARG A 944 -18.94 21.19 13.70
N ALA A 945 -19.07 22.44 14.14
CA ALA A 945 -18.44 22.90 15.37
C ALA A 945 -19.05 22.24 16.62
N GLN A 946 -20.36 21.98 16.62
CA GLN A 946 -21.04 21.25 17.70
C GLN A 946 -20.55 19.80 17.78
N THR A 947 -20.45 19.12 16.62
CA THR A 947 -19.88 17.76 16.54
C THR A 947 -18.45 17.73 17.09
N ALA A 948 -17.61 18.71 16.72
CA ALA A 948 -16.25 18.82 17.23
C ALA A 948 -16.22 19.04 18.75
N LEU A 949 -17.11 19.88 19.29
CA LEU A 949 -17.22 20.16 20.72
C LEU A 949 -17.63 18.92 21.52
N GLU A 950 -18.60 18.16 21.04
CA GLU A 950 -19.08 16.93 21.69
C GLU A 950 -17.97 15.87 21.75
N LEU A 951 -17.31 15.63 20.62
CA LEU A 951 -16.16 14.72 20.56
C LEU A 951 -15.02 15.18 21.46
N ALA A 952 -14.66 16.47 21.44
CA ALA A 952 -13.60 17.02 22.28
C ALA A 952 -13.90 16.92 23.78
N LYS A 953 -15.17 17.10 24.18
CA LYS A 953 -15.61 16.90 25.57
C LYS A 953 -15.53 15.44 25.99
N ALA A 954 -15.91 14.51 25.10
CA ALA A 954 -15.86 13.08 25.38
C ALA A 954 -14.43 12.57 25.54
N THR A 955 -13.47 13.11 24.78
CA THR A 955 -12.06 12.68 24.83
C THR A 955 -11.22 13.45 25.86
N GLY A 956 -11.62 14.66 26.23
CA GLY A 956 -10.81 15.59 27.02
C GLY A 956 -9.76 16.35 26.18
N TYR A 957 -9.91 16.40 24.86
CA TYR A 957 -8.99 17.11 23.97
C TYR A 957 -9.18 18.64 24.07
N ALA A 958 -8.26 19.30 24.79
CA ALA A 958 -8.40 20.71 25.17
C ALA A 958 -8.37 21.67 23.98
N TRP A 959 -7.45 21.47 23.03
CA TRP A 959 -7.28 22.30 21.84
C TRP A 959 -8.51 22.31 20.94
N GLY A 960 -9.02 21.12 20.63
CA GLY A 960 -10.21 20.95 19.80
C GLY A 960 -11.44 21.57 20.46
N LYS A 961 -11.56 21.45 21.78
CA LYS A 961 -12.64 22.06 22.57
C LYS A 961 -12.58 23.59 22.53
N ALA A 962 -11.39 24.19 22.74
CA ALA A 962 -11.21 25.64 22.67
C ALA A 962 -11.60 26.19 21.30
N THR A 963 -11.10 25.57 20.23
CA THR A 963 -11.39 25.98 18.85
C THR A 963 -12.89 25.88 18.52
N ALA A 964 -13.55 24.79 18.92
CA ALA A 964 -14.98 24.60 18.69
C ALA A 964 -15.82 25.65 19.42
N LEU A 965 -15.48 25.96 20.68
CA LEU A 965 -16.15 27.00 21.47
C LEU A 965 -15.97 28.39 20.85
N GLN A 966 -14.77 28.70 20.35
CA GLN A 966 -14.52 29.97 19.67
C GLN A 966 -15.39 30.10 18.41
N ILE A 967 -15.45 29.08 17.55
CA ILE A 967 -16.26 29.08 16.33
C ILE A 967 -17.76 29.20 16.65
N LEU A 968 -18.25 28.47 17.66
CA LEU A 968 -19.65 28.57 18.09
C LEU A 968 -19.96 29.96 18.66
N GLY A 969 -19.02 30.57 19.39
CA GLY A 969 -19.13 31.94 19.89
C GLY A 969 -19.23 32.97 18.77
N GLU A 970 -18.39 32.85 17.74
CA GLU A 970 -18.46 33.67 16.52
C GLU A 970 -19.80 33.51 15.80
N LEU A 971 -20.29 32.27 15.65
CA LEU A 971 -21.59 31.98 15.03
C LEU A 971 -22.78 32.51 15.85
N ALA A 972 -22.67 32.54 17.18
CA ALA A 972 -23.68 33.13 18.06
C ALA A 972 -23.68 34.67 17.95
N ALA A 973 -22.50 35.28 17.86
CA ALA A 973 -22.35 36.71 17.62
C ALA A 973 -22.99 37.13 16.28
N LEU A 974 -22.69 36.40 15.20
CA LEU A 974 -23.28 36.63 13.87
C LEU A 974 -24.81 36.44 13.84
N ALA A 975 -25.35 35.60 14.73
CA ALA A 975 -26.80 35.40 14.87
C ALA A 975 -27.49 36.45 15.76
N GLY A 976 -26.73 37.39 16.36
CA GLY A 976 -27.26 38.39 17.30
C GLY A 976 -27.49 37.88 18.73
N ASN A 977 -27.04 36.66 19.06
CA ASN A 977 -27.17 36.06 20.38
C ASN A 977 -25.99 36.46 21.29
N CYS A 978 -25.87 37.74 21.64
CA CYS A 978 -24.70 38.25 22.38
C CYS A 978 -24.44 37.55 23.72
N ALA A 979 -25.49 37.17 24.46
CA ALA A 979 -25.34 36.47 25.74
C ALA A 979 -24.70 35.08 25.57
N GLU A 980 -25.14 34.33 24.56
CA GLU A 980 -24.59 33.00 24.23
C GLU A 980 -23.14 33.13 23.74
N ALA A 981 -22.87 34.11 22.86
CA ALA A 981 -21.54 34.38 22.34
C ALA A 981 -20.53 34.68 23.45
N LYS A 982 -20.88 35.55 24.42
CA LYS A 982 -20.01 35.88 25.56
C LYS A 982 -19.67 34.66 26.40
N VAL A 983 -20.64 33.80 26.69
CA VAL A 983 -20.40 32.57 27.48
C VAL A 983 -19.48 31.60 26.73
N LEU A 984 -19.71 31.40 25.44
CA LEU A 984 -18.90 30.50 24.61
C LEU A 984 -17.46 31.01 24.48
N LEU A 985 -17.28 32.30 24.17
CA LEU A 985 -15.95 32.90 24.02
C LEU A 985 -15.19 32.99 25.35
N ALA A 986 -15.85 33.27 26.48
CA ALA A 986 -15.19 33.27 27.79
C ALA A 986 -14.69 31.86 28.18
N ASN A 987 -15.46 30.82 27.85
CA ASN A 987 -15.03 29.44 28.04
C ASN A 987 -13.86 29.08 27.11
N ALA A 988 -13.88 29.53 25.85
CA ALA A 988 -12.77 29.35 24.92
C ALA A 988 -11.50 30.04 25.44
N GLU A 989 -11.60 31.31 25.87
CA GLU A 989 -10.50 32.12 26.40
C GLU A 989 -9.88 31.46 27.65
N THR A 990 -10.72 30.95 28.56
CA THR A 990 -10.25 30.26 29.77
C THR A 990 -9.38 29.05 29.42
N ILE A 991 -9.82 28.23 28.46
CA ILE A 991 -9.04 27.08 28.00
C ILE A 991 -7.77 27.57 27.29
N GLN A 992 -7.88 28.53 26.36
CA GLN A 992 -6.74 29.08 25.61
C GLN A 992 -5.65 29.65 26.52
N LYS A 993 -6.01 30.29 27.64
CA LYS A 993 -5.06 30.73 28.68
C LYS A 993 -4.31 29.55 29.29
N GLN A 994 -5.02 28.47 29.64
CA GLN A 994 -4.43 27.27 30.23
C GLN A 994 -3.47 26.57 29.25
N ILE A 995 -3.82 26.57 27.96
CA ILE A 995 -3.03 25.91 26.92
C ILE A 995 -2.06 26.84 26.17
N HIS A 996 -1.84 28.06 26.66
CA HIS A 996 -0.95 29.05 26.02
C HIS A 996 -1.19 29.20 24.51
N ASP A 997 -2.44 29.13 24.06
CA ASP A 997 -2.79 29.16 22.63
C ASP A 997 -2.77 30.61 22.11
N PRO A 998 -1.96 30.91 21.08
CA PRO A 998 -1.85 32.27 20.53
C PRO A 998 -3.17 32.79 19.93
N SER A 999 -4.12 31.92 19.58
CA SER A 999 -5.44 32.34 19.08
C SER A 999 -6.30 33.06 20.12
N ILE A 1000 -5.88 33.06 21.40
CA ILE A 1000 -6.54 33.81 22.48
C ILE A 1000 -6.76 35.29 22.15
N GLU A 1001 -5.84 35.92 21.43
CA GLU A 1001 -5.95 37.34 21.06
C GLU A 1001 -7.18 37.59 20.18
N THR A 1002 -7.51 36.63 19.30
CA THR A 1002 -8.70 36.68 18.45
C THR A 1002 -9.96 36.55 19.29
N THR A 1003 -9.99 35.60 20.23
CA THR A 1003 -11.11 35.42 21.16
C THR A 1003 -11.34 36.67 22.01
N GLN A 1004 -10.27 37.26 22.56
CA GLN A 1004 -10.33 38.50 23.35
C GLN A 1004 -10.79 39.71 22.54
N ARG A 1005 -10.43 39.77 21.26
CA ARG A 1005 -10.93 40.79 20.34
C ARG A 1005 -12.45 40.63 20.14
N LEU A 1006 -12.93 39.43 19.85
CA LEU A 1006 -14.36 39.15 19.67
C LEU A 1006 -15.18 39.45 20.93
N ILE A 1007 -14.64 39.16 22.12
CA ILE A 1007 -15.29 39.53 23.39
C ILE A 1007 -15.44 41.05 23.51
N ARG A 1008 -14.38 41.81 23.20
CA ARG A 1008 -14.43 43.29 23.21
C ARG A 1008 -15.45 43.84 22.22
N GLU A 1009 -15.49 43.30 20.99
CA GLU A 1009 -16.47 43.70 19.97
C GLU A 1009 -17.93 43.39 20.36
N LEU A 1010 -18.17 42.51 21.34
CA LEU A 1010 -19.51 42.24 21.90
C LEU A 1010 -19.85 43.11 23.12
N ASP A 1011 -18.84 43.77 23.71
CA ASP A 1011 -18.99 44.71 24.83
C ASP A 1011 -19.18 46.16 24.36
N GLU A 1012 -18.67 46.48 23.17
CA GLU A 1012 -18.93 47.72 22.40
C GLU A 1012 -20.30 47.69 21.71
#